data_AF-A0A388TAT8-F1
#
_entry.id   AF-A0A388TAT8-F1
#
_cell.length_a   1.000
_cell.length_b   1.000
_cell.length_c   1.000
_cell.angle_alpha   90.00
_cell.angle_beta   90.00
_cell.angle_gamma   90.00
#
_symmetry.space_group_name_H-M   'P 1'
#
loop_
_entity.id
_entity.type
_entity.pdbx_description
1 polymer ?
#
loop_
_entity_poly.entity_id
_entity_poly.type
_entity_poly.pdbx_seq_one_letter_code
_entity_poly.pdbx_strand_id
1 'polypeptide(L)'
;MNNLLNIKLDKNQSFLELEFPESMFCEEIVLQAKKLIEKKYAGAIISYEVDQNNYDRAAIKITKSDNKLDIKAVAIDLFSTINNYPNYYPYKDKSAPANVDAKQPLLTCIIVVAFNELFVLNQTIPSILANTKDIPFEIIIVGNDSVSKADLFKHLPVKYIDASSAPFHVSRAYNLGIKSAQGQYIAILHDDAVIDDVLWAEKCIKVIDSEQFILLSATIQQRDVLGSVTVGGTPLLMFRAALTQKYGLFDENIYIGFEENEYSARMLANNISVRYTPCRVFHMKSSSTAILFNHDSELFKILFSLNIMPKKWIGLFWQFFRKKNFSELLDVADDLYLAYCVRKYQPKRFHDFMQMQKYKSVFLNRSREYFLFDEWPLPNNFINSKHELLIIKTLEHLKSSSMQSIIDFIFAPPRRLEFDFELSSKCTARCGFCPRIHLQRDNDFMPTQCVCKVLSQIPDIINDYDIISIGFAGLGEPLLNKQGFFAILDYVRTMPYRAKLKTTIVTNNTLIDADFISNPLLRYLNSMVISAAGYSYADYVRQYNQPWPRTLANILELRKRWPRMSIKVAAVNYLDQAAPPLKENEIFLSCQENQIWYENPPLHGRGGYLYKANIAERRTCQIYSRFVFISSDGNYLSCCNDLTQENILGKVAVAPLSGVLAKKKCFDYKNPFPLCKTCDISN
;
A
#
# COMPACT_ATOMS: atom_id res chain seq x y z
N MET A 1 -32.82 -11.75 3.50
CA MET A 1 -32.15 -13.00 3.95
C MET A 1 -32.57 -13.38 5.37
N ASN A 2 -32.87 -12.44 6.27
CA ASN A 2 -33.36 -12.71 7.64
C ASN A 2 -34.63 -13.58 7.74
N ASN A 3 -35.33 -13.85 6.63
CA ASN A 3 -36.51 -14.71 6.57
C ASN A 3 -36.21 -16.13 6.02
N LEU A 4 -34.95 -16.47 5.72
CA LEU A 4 -34.60 -17.73 5.05
C LEU A 4 -34.07 -18.82 6.00
N LEU A 5 -33.42 -18.48 7.11
CA LEU A 5 -32.88 -19.47 8.05
C LEU A 5 -33.17 -19.08 9.50
N ASN A 6 -33.75 -19.99 10.26
CA ASN A 6 -34.00 -19.83 11.70
C ASN A 6 -33.14 -20.84 12.47
N ILE A 7 -32.26 -20.36 13.36
CA ILE A 7 -31.40 -21.22 14.18
C ILE A 7 -31.81 -21.07 15.64
N LYS A 8 -32.25 -22.16 16.27
CA LYS A 8 -32.48 -22.24 17.71
C LYS A 8 -31.49 -23.23 18.32
N LEU A 9 -30.63 -22.72 19.19
CA LEU A 9 -29.77 -23.51 20.05
C LEU A 9 -30.18 -23.25 21.49
N ASP A 10 -30.51 -24.31 22.24
CA ASP A 10 -30.80 -24.15 23.66
C ASP A 10 -29.57 -23.72 24.45
N LYS A 11 -29.77 -22.95 25.53
CA LYS A 11 -28.69 -22.47 26.42
C LYS A 11 -27.89 -23.62 27.03
N ASN A 12 -28.51 -24.78 27.24
CA ASN A 12 -27.83 -25.98 27.75
C ASN A 12 -27.25 -26.86 26.63
N GLN A 13 -27.27 -26.40 25.37
CA GLN A 13 -26.89 -27.16 24.18
C GLN A 13 -27.56 -28.54 24.12
N SER A 14 -28.82 -28.63 24.57
CA SER A 14 -29.59 -29.87 24.63
C SER A 14 -30.25 -30.23 23.29
N PHE A 15 -30.49 -29.22 22.44
CA PHE A 15 -30.93 -29.37 21.06
C PHE A 15 -30.40 -28.27 20.14
N LEU A 16 -30.32 -28.57 18.84
CA LEU A 16 -30.12 -27.64 17.74
C LEU A 16 -31.27 -27.81 16.74
N GLU A 17 -32.01 -26.75 16.45
CA GLU A 17 -33.10 -26.73 15.48
C GLU A 17 -32.77 -25.69 14.39
N LEU A 18 -32.89 -26.11 13.13
CA LEU A 18 -32.52 -25.34 11.96
C LEU A 18 -33.67 -25.40 10.95
N GLU A 19 -34.29 -24.26 10.69
CA GLU A 19 -35.31 -24.09 9.65
C GLU A 19 -34.66 -23.42 8.43
N PHE A 20 -34.92 -23.92 7.23
CA PHE A 20 -34.34 -23.41 5.99
C PHE A 20 -35.25 -23.68 4.79
N PRO A 21 -34.99 -23.05 3.62
CA PRO A 21 -35.81 -23.27 2.44
C PRO A 21 -35.60 -24.69 1.93
N GLU A 22 -36.68 -25.40 1.56
CA GLU A 22 -36.60 -26.79 1.09
C GLU A 22 -35.63 -26.93 -0.10
N SER A 23 -35.63 -25.94 -1.01
CA SER A 23 -34.72 -25.84 -2.16
C SER A 23 -33.21 -25.90 -1.85
N MET A 24 -32.80 -25.71 -0.59
CA MET A 24 -31.39 -25.83 -0.20
C MET A 24 -30.92 -27.30 -0.13
N PHE A 25 -31.83 -28.27 -0.02
CA PHE A 25 -31.50 -29.67 0.22
C PHE A 25 -32.41 -30.63 -0.57
N CYS A 26 -31.95 -31.87 -0.73
CA CYS A 26 -32.77 -32.96 -1.27
C CYS A 26 -33.18 -33.86 -0.12
N GLU A 27 -34.48 -34.08 0.06
CA GLU A 27 -35.04 -34.91 1.15
C GLU A 27 -34.36 -36.27 1.24
N GLU A 28 -34.13 -36.93 0.10
CA GLU A 28 -33.49 -38.25 0.06
C GLU A 28 -32.04 -38.21 0.61
N ILE A 29 -31.28 -37.16 0.28
CA ILE A 29 -29.91 -36.96 0.79
C ILE A 29 -29.94 -36.73 2.30
N VAL A 30 -30.90 -35.96 2.80
CA VAL A 30 -31.04 -35.66 4.23
C VAL A 30 -31.38 -36.93 5.01
N LEU A 31 -32.31 -37.75 4.52
CA LEU A 31 -32.69 -39.02 5.14
C LEU A 31 -31.55 -40.04 5.13
N GLN A 32 -30.77 -40.10 4.05
CA GLN A 32 -29.58 -40.96 3.97
C GLN A 32 -28.49 -40.51 4.95
N ALA A 33 -28.21 -39.20 4.98
CA ALA A 33 -27.23 -38.62 5.91
C ALA A 33 -27.63 -38.86 7.36
N LYS A 34 -28.92 -38.63 7.71
CA LYS A 34 -29.46 -38.93 9.04
C LYS A 34 -29.15 -40.36 9.48
N LYS A 35 -29.47 -41.37 8.66
CA LYS A 35 -29.22 -42.78 8.98
C LYS A 35 -27.74 -43.08 9.24
N LEU A 36 -26.84 -42.46 8.47
CA LEU A 36 -25.39 -42.61 8.66
C LEU A 36 -24.91 -41.96 9.97
N ILE A 37 -25.42 -40.78 10.30
CA ILE A 37 -25.02 -40.04 11.50
C ILE A 37 -25.55 -40.69 12.78
N GLU A 38 -26.81 -41.14 12.80
CA GLU A 38 -27.39 -41.88 13.93
C GLU A 38 -26.62 -43.18 14.21
N LYS A 39 -26.07 -43.82 13.17
CA LYS A 39 -25.16 -44.98 13.33
C LYS A 39 -23.79 -44.59 13.91
N LYS A 40 -23.25 -43.41 13.55
CA LYS A 40 -21.94 -42.92 14.02
C LYS A 40 -21.98 -42.38 15.46
N TYR A 41 -23.14 -41.90 15.90
CA TYR A 41 -23.36 -41.27 17.19
C TYR A 41 -24.54 -41.92 17.92
N ALA A 42 -24.25 -42.98 18.70
CA ALA A 42 -25.23 -43.60 19.56
C ALA A 42 -25.86 -42.56 20.52
N GLY A 43 -27.19 -42.43 20.49
CA GLY A 43 -27.93 -41.46 21.30
C GLY A 43 -28.15 -40.08 20.67
N ALA A 44 -27.73 -39.87 19.43
CA ALA A 44 -28.22 -38.74 18.64
C ALA A 44 -29.64 -39.06 18.11
N ILE A 45 -30.59 -38.16 18.35
CA ILE A 45 -31.93 -38.24 17.76
C ILE A 45 -32.04 -37.08 16.76
N ILE A 46 -32.19 -37.41 15.48
CA ILE A 46 -32.28 -36.41 14.41
C ILE A 46 -33.69 -36.49 13.83
N SER A 47 -34.50 -35.44 13.96
CA SER A 47 -35.79 -35.33 13.24
C SER A 47 -35.68 -34.35 12.08
N TYR A 48 -36.45 -34.64 11.04
CA TYR A 48 -36.58 -33.83 9.84
C TYR A 48 -38.06 -33.69 9.54
N GLU A 49 -38.52 -32.46 9.37
CA GLU A 49 -39.92 -32.13 9.07
C GLU A 49 -39.96 -31.15 7.89
N VAL A 50 -40.88 -31.37 6.95
CA VAL A 50 -41.20 -30.42 5.87
C VAL A 50 -42.57 -29.83 6.18
N ASP A 51 -42.68 -28.50 6.14
CA ASP A 51 -43.96 -27.82 6.38
C ASP A 51 -44.92 -28.10 5.21
N GLN A 52 -45.91 -28.97 5.45
CA GLN A 52 -46.90 -29.34 4.43
C GLN A 52 -47.83 -28.20 4.02
N ASN A 53 -47.93 -27.14 4.83
CA ASN A 53 -48.75 -25.96 4.52
C ASN A 53 -47.96 -24.87 3.78
N ASN A 54 -46.63 -24.96 3.80
CA ASN A 54 -45.72 -24.02 3.17
C ASN A 54 -44.53 -24.81 2.58
N TYR A 55 -44.79 -25.44 1.41
CA TYR A 55 -43.92 -26.33 0.61
C TYR A 55 -42.52 -25.79 0.25
N ASP A 56 -42.11 -24.68 0.85
CA ASP A 56 -40.82 -24.04 0.65
C ASP A 56 -39.93 -24.14 1.90
N ARG A 57 -40.33 -24.82 2.98
CA ARG A 57 -39.54 -24.86 4.24
C ARG A 57 -39.39 -26.26 4.84
N ALA A 58 -38.16 -26.53 5.29
CA ALA A 58 -37.79 -27.74 6.01
C ALA A 58 -37.06 -27.41 7.31
N ALA A 59 -37.25 -28.24 8.33
CA ALA A 59 -36.62 -28.13 9.64
C ALA A 59 -35.84 -29.41 9.98
N ILE A 60 -34.58 -29.25 10.37
CA ILE A 60 -33.76 -30.32 10.98
C ILE A 60 -33.61 -30.01 12.46
N LYS A 61 -33.94 -30.99 13.31
CA LYS A 61 -33.74 -30.92 14.75
C LYS A 61 -32.85 -32.05 15.23
N ILE A 62 -31.80 -31.70 15.97
CA ILE A 62 -30.85 -32.61 16.57
C ILE A 62 -31.01 -32.51 18.09
N THR A 63 -31.36 -33.60 18.76
CA THR A 63 -31.49 -33.66 20.22
C THR A 63 -30.54 -34.71 20.82
N LYS A 64 -30.09 -34.47 22.06
CA LYS A 64 -29.28 -35.44 22.82
C LYS A 64 -30.20 -36.40 23.56
N SER A 65 -29.92 -37.71 23.47
CA SER A 65 -30.49 -38.69 24.40
C SER A 65 -29.63 -38.88 25.67
N ASP A 66 -28.39 -38.39 25.68
CA ASP A 66 -27.45 -38.42 26.81
C ASP A 66 -26.56 -37.16 26.82
N ASN A 67 -26.18 -36.69 28.02
CA ASN A 67 -25.39 -35.48 28.25
C ASN A 67 -23.97 -35.54 27.69
N LYS A 68 -23.47 -36.74 27.34
CA LYS A 68 -22.12 -36.93 26.76
C LYS A 68 -22.03 -36.63 25.26
N LEU A 69 -23.17 -36.50 24.57
CA LEU A 69 -23.20 -36.23 23.14
C LEU A 69 -22.79 -34.77 22.86
N ASP A 70 -21.93 -34.51 21.87
CA ASP A 70 -21.69 -33.16 21.36
C ASP A 70 -22.57 -32.88 20.13
N ILE A 71 -23.58 -32.04 20.32
CA ILE A 71 -24.50 -31.64 19.23
C ILE A 71 -23.78 -30.91 18.11
N LYS A 72 -22.72 -30.16 18.39
CA LYS A 72 -21.97 -29.43 17.34
C LYS A 72 -21.25 -30.40 16.43
N ALA A 73 -20.61 -31.42 17.01
CA ALA A 73 -19.96 -32.48 16.24
C ALA A 73 -20.95 -33.24 15.34
N VAL A 74 -22.13 -33.58 15.89
CA VAL A 74 -23.22 -34.22 15.14
C VAL A 74 -23.71 -33.33 13.99
N ALA A 75 -23.90 -32.03 14.25
CA ALA A 75 -24.33 -31.06 13.25
C ALA A 75 -23.30 -30.93 12.12
N ILE A 76 -22.02 -30.73 12.44
CA ILE A 76 -20.95 -30.61 11.44
C ILE A 76 -20.90 -31.88 10.57
N ASP A 77 -20.92 -33.07 11.17
CA ASP A 77 -20.91 -34.33 10.42
C ASP A 77 -22.12 -34.49 9.50
N LEU A 78 -23.31 -34.14 10.01
CA LEU A 78 -24.55 -34.20 9.24
C LEU A 78 -24.50 -33.27 8.04
N PHE A 79 -24.22 -31.97 8.26
CA PHE A 79 -24.22 -30.99 7.18
C PHE A 79 -23.07 -31.18 6.21
N SER A 80 -21.93 -31.69 6.68
CA SER A 80 -20.84 -32.05 5.79
C SER A 80 -21.24 -33.22 4.87
N THR A 81 -21.88 -34.25 5.43
CA THR A 81 -22.42 -35.37 4.64
C THR A 81 -23.44 -34.88 3.61
N ILE A 82 -24.39 -34.05 4.03
CA ILE A 82 -25.43 -33.49 3.16
C ILE A 82 -24.83 -32.65 2.02
N ASN A 83 -23.83 -31.82 2.32
CA ASN A 83 -23.22 -30.91 1.37
C ASN A 83 -22.10 -31.54 0.54
N ASN A 84 -21.85 -32.84 0.72
CA ASN A 84 -20.72 -33.56 0.14
C ASN A 84 -19.37 -32.87 0.44
N TYR A 85 -19.26 -32.32 1.64
CA TYR A 85 -17.99 -31.91 2.22
C TYR A 85 -17.47 -33.06 3.05
N PRO A 86 -16.20 -33.43 2.89
CA PRO A 86 -15.68 -34.44 3.77
C PRO A 86 -15.36 -33.83 5.14
N ASN A 87 -16.10 -34.24 6.17
CA ASN A 87 -15.76 -33.96 7.56
C ASN A 87 -14.79 -35.02 8.07
N TYR A 88 -13.52 -34.85 7.79
CA TYR A 88 -12.50 -35.82 8.19
C TYR A 88 -12.09 -35.71 9.67
N TYR A 89 -12.53 -34.68 10.39
CA TYR A 89 -12.06 -34.36 11.73
C TYR A 89 -13.19 -34.39 12.74
N PRO A 90 -13.65 -35.57 13.15
CA PRO A 90 -14.59 -35.67 14.25
C PRO A 90 -13.94 -35.04 15.49
N TYR A 91 -14.74 -34.29 16.23
CA TYR A 91 -14.48 -33.69 17.54
C TYR A 91 -14.07 -34.72 18.64
N LYS A 92 -13.69 -35.94 18.26
CA LYS A 92 -13.57 -37.11 19.11
C LYS A 92 -12.22 -37.24 19.81
N ASP A 93 -11.24 -36.40 19.53
CA ASP A 93 -10.09 -36.28 20.41
C ASP A 93 -9.57 -34.84 20.46
N LYS A 94 -10.04 -34.09 21.46
CA LYS A 94 -9.41 -32.80 21.83
C LYS A 94 -8.06 -33.00 22.51
N SER A 95 -7.64 -34.25 22.77
CA SER A 95 -6.30 -34.47 23.28
C SER A 95 -5.31 -34.00 22.20
N ALA A 96 -4.51 -33.00 22.57
CA ALA A 96 -3.41 -32.56 21.74
C ALA A 96 -2.54 -33.79 21.45
N PRO A 97 -2.18 -34.07 20.18
CA PRO A 97 -1.23 -35.14 19.94
C PRO A 97 0.09 -34.78 20.64
N ALA A 98 0.83 -35.80 21.10
CA ALA A 98 1.97 -35.60 22.00
C ALA A 98 3.10 -34.70 21.44
N ASN A 99 3.07 -34.43 20.13
CA ASN A 99 4.00 -33.58 19.39
C ASN A 99 3.58 -32.10 19.32
N VAL A 100 2.40 -31.71 19.82
CA VAL A 100 1.97 -30.30 19.94
C VAL A 100 2.57 -29.65 21.18
N ASP A 101 2.98 -28.39 21.08
CA ASP A 101 3.67 -27.63 22.14
C ASP A 101 4.98 -28.29 22.60
N ALA A 102 5.67 -28.95 21.66
CA ALA A 102 7.01 -29.45 21.91
C ALA A 102 7.95 -28.30 22.31
N LYS A 103 8.84 -28.52 23.30
CA LYS A 103 9.81 -27.50 23.77
C LYS A 103 10.69 -26.91 22.65
N GLN A 104 10.83 -27.62 21.54
CA GLN A 104 11.51 -27.20 20.32
C GLN A 104 10.65 -27.63 19.12
N PRO A 105 9.62 -26.84 18.74
CA PRO A 105 8.81 -27.19 17.60
C PRO A 105 9.66 -27.09 16.32
N LEU A 106 9.46 -28.02 15.39
CA LEU A 106 10.05 -27.93 14.05
C LEU A 106 9.23 -26.98 13.17
N LEU A 107 7.91 -26.99 13.36
CA LEU A 107 6.93 -26.22 12.59
C LEU A 107 6.13 -25.28 13.50
N THR A 108 5.95 -24.03 13.07
CA THR A 108 4.96 -23.11 13.67
C THR A 108 3.84 -22.85 12.66
N CYS A 109 2.62 -23.20 13.05
CA CYS A 109 1.40 -22.84 12.31
C CYS A 109 0.86 -21.52 12.85
N ILE A 110 0.80 -20.48 12.03
CA ILE A 110 0.27 -19.16 12.36
C ILE A 110 -1.09 -19.01 11.69
N ILE A 111 -2.13 -18.74 12.48
CA ILE A 111 -3.48 -18.48 12.01
C ILE A 111 -3.83 -17.04 12.37
N VAL A 112 -4.09 -16.20 11.36
CA VAL A 112 -4.58 -14.83 11.59
C VAL A 112 -6.09 -14.84 11.56
N VAL A 113 -6.72 -14.44 12.67
CA VAL A 113 -8.17 -14.54 12.87
C VAL A 113 -8.74 -13.15 13.03
N ALA A 114 -9.71 -12.79 12.18
CA ALA A 114 -10.46 -11.55 12.34
C ALA A 114 -11.95 -11.85 12.61
N PHE A 115 -12.68 -12.34 11.61
CA PHE A 115 -14.14 -12.50 11.68
C PHE A 115 -14.61 -13.95 11.71
N ASN A 116 -13.68 -14.92 11.64
CA ASN A 116 -14.02 -16.33 11.45
C ASN A 116 -13.61 -17.19 12.66
N GLU A 117 -13.69 -16.63 13.86
CA GLU A 117 -13.21 -17.26 15.10
C GLU A 117 -13.86 -18.63 15.36
N LEU A 118 -15.15 -18.78 15.02
CA LEU A 118 -15.88 -20.04 15.18
C LEU A 118 -15.44 -21.09 14.15
N PHE A 119 -15.10 -20.70 12.92
CA PHE A 119 -14.59 -21.64 11.93
C PHE A 119 -13.19 -22.11 12.31
N VAL A 120 -12.33 -21.20 12.76
CA VAL A 120 -10.98 -21.54 13.24
C VAL A 120 -11.05 -22.54 14.39
N LEU A 121 -11.93 -22.27 15.35
CA LEU A 121 -12.15 -23.12 16.53
C LEU A 121 -12.66 -24.52 16.16
N ASN A 122 -13.61 -24.61 15.23
CA ASN A 122 -14.34 -25.85 14.94
C ASN A 122 -13.79 -26.65 13.76
N GLN A 123 -13.00 -26.02 12.87
CA GLN A 123 -12.56 -26.62 11.60
C GLN A 123 -11.04 -26.52 11.43
N THR A 124 -10.48 -25.30 11.40
CA THR A 124 -9.06 -25.09 11.07
C THR A 124 -8.12 -25.74 12.08
N ILE A 125 -8.25 -25.43 13.37
CA ILE A 125 -7.36 -26.00 14.42
C ILE A 125 -7.51 -27.52 14.49
N PRO A 126 -8.73 -28.11 14.57
CA PRO A 126 -8.89 -29.56 14.56
C PRO A 126 -8.23 -30.24 13.34
N SER A 127 -8.31 -29.62 12.16
CA SER A 127 -7.67 -30.16 10.95
C SER A 127 -6.14 -30.16 11.06
N ILE A 128 -5.52 -29.13 11.64
CA ILE A 128 -4.07 -29.10 11.84
C ILE A 128 -3.66 -30.18 12.85
N LEU A 129 -4.37 -30.26 13.99
CA LEU A 129 -4.09 -31.24 15.05
C LEU A 129 -4.18 -32.68 14.53
N ALA A 130 -5.20 -32.99 13.72
CA ALA A 130 -5.42 -34.34 13.24
C ALA A 130 -4.45 -34.79 12.11
N ASN A 131 -3.95 -33.85 11.31
CA ASN A 131 -3.13 -34.16 10.13
C ASN A 131 -1.65 -33.85 10.28
N THR A 132 -1.21 -33.27 11.40
CA THR A 132 0.21 -32.98 11.64
C THR A 132 0.81 -34.07 12.52
N LYS A 133 1.16 -35.19 11.88
CA LYS A 133 1.74 -36.37 12.55
C LYS A 133 3.26 -36.33 12.50
N ASP A 134 3.90 -36.87 13.54
CA ASP A 134 5.35 -37.14 13.62
C ASP A 134 6.29 -35.93 13.44
N ILE A 135 5.73 -34.73 13.42
CA ILE A 135 6.46 -33.46 13.33
C ILE A 135 6.14 -32.67 14.60
N PRO A 136 7.14 -32.31 15.44
CA PRO A 136 6.93 -31.40 16.56
C PRO A 136 6.45 -30.04 16.06
N PHE A 137 5.34 -29.52 16.59
CA PHE A 137 4.80 -28.25 16.12
C PHE A 137 4.11 -27.43 17.21
N GLU A 138 3.94 -26.15 16.95
CA GLU A 138 3.13 -25.23 17.75
C GLU A 138 2.09 -24.54 16.87
N ILE A 139 1.01 -24.06 17.50
CA ILE A 139 -0.01 -23.25 16.83
C ILE A 139 -0.05 -21.88 17.50
N ILE A 140 0.08 -20.83 16.70
CA ILE A 140 -0.06 -19.44 17.11
C ILE A 140 -1.31 -18.86 16.46
N ILE A 141 -2.21 -18.34 17.28
CA ILE A 141 -3.39 -17.58 16.84
C ILE A 141 -3.08 -16.11 17.04
N VAL A 142 -3.22 -15.31 15.99
CA VAL A 142 -3.11 -13.85 16.06
C VAL A 142 -4.50 -13.25 15.86
N GLY A 143 -5.07 -12.74 16.95
CA GLY A 143 -6.38 -12.07 16.92
C GLY A 143 -6.27 -10.68 16.31
N ASN A 144 -6.67 -10.56 15.05
CA ASN A 144 -6.60 -9.36 14.22
C ASN A 144 -7.98 -8.68 14.08
N ASP A 145 -8.83 -8.80 15.10
CA ASP A 145 -10.11 -8.12 15.23
C ASP A 145 -9.98 -6.93 16.20
N SER A 146 -10.92 -6.01 16.14
CA SER A 146 -11.12 -4.90 17.07
C SER A 146 -11.30 -5.32 18.53
N VAL A 147 -11.72 -6.56 18.77
CA VAL A 147 -11.93 -7.12 20.12
C VAL A 147 -11.22 -8.45 20.24
N SER A 148 -10.47 -8.61 21.34
CA SER A 148 -9.77 -9.85 21.65
C SER A 148 -10.72 -11.03 21.82
N LYS A 149 -10.35 -12.18 21.24
CA LYS A 149 -11.08 -13.45 21.32
C LYS A 149 -10.30 -14.53 22.09
N ALA A 150 -9.29 -14.13 22.86
CA ALA A 150 -8.38 -15.03 23.57
C ALA A 150 -9.12 -16.10 24.40
N ASP A 151 -10.21 -15.71 25.06
CA ASP A 151 -11.03 -16.59 25.90
C ASP A 151 -11.61 -17.82 25.16
N LEU A 152 -11.85 -17.71 23.84
CA LEU A 152 -12.37 -18.83 23.04
C LEU A 152 -11.32 -19.94 22.86
N PHE A 153 -10.04 -19.58 22.94
CA PHE A 153 -8.93 -20.48 22.61
C PHE A 153 -8.15 -20.97 23.83
N LYS A 154 -8.41 -20.44 25.03
CA LYS A 154 -7.64 -20.74 26.27
C LYS A 154 -7.56 -22.21 26.68
N HIS A 155 -8.49 -23.04 26.19
CA HIS A 155 -8.54 -24.48 26.50
C HIS A 155 -7.90 -25.35 25.42
N LEU A 156 -7.37 -24.72 24.36
CA LEU A 156 -6.67 -25.41 23.28
C LEU A 156 -5.15 -25.28 23.47
N PRO A 157 -4.38 -26.23 22.93
CA PRO A 157 -2.92 -26.21 22.95
C PRO A 157 -2.39 -25.21 21.90
N VAL A 158 -2.70 -23.94 22.10
CA VAL A 158 -2.39 -22.85 21.17
C VAL A 158 -1.89 -21.63 21.94
N LYS A 159 -0.97 -20.89 21.34
CA LYS A 159 -0.54 -19.58 21.83
C LYS A 159 -1.38 -18.50 21.18
N TYR A 160 -2.04 -17.67 21.99
CA TYR A 160 -2.82 -16.54 21.48
C TYR A 160 -2.03 -15.23 21.60
N ILE A 161 -2.02 -14.44 20.53
CA ILE A 161 -1.45 -13.10 20.46
C ILE A 161 -2.57 -12.12 20.10
N ASP A 162 -2.70 -11.08 20.90
CA ASP A 162 -3.69 -10.04 20.68
C ASP A 162 -3.11 -8.92 19.79
N ALA A 163 -3.72 -8.71 18.63
CA ALA A 163 -3.39 -7.64 17.70
C ALA A 163 -4.51 -6.58 17.59
N SER A 164 -5.45 -6.55 18.53
CA SER A 164 -6.60 -5.61 18.52
C SER A 164 -6.22 -4.13 18.57
N SER A 165 -4.99 -3.79 18.95
CA SER A 165 -4.44 -2.42 18.86
C SER A 165 -4.22 -1.92 17.42
N ALA A 166 -4.19 -2.83 16.44
CA ALA A 166 -4.08 -2.52 15.02
C ALA A 166 -4.97 -3.51 14.24
N PRO A 167 -6.31 -3.41 14.41
CA PRO A 167 -7.23 -4.41 13.92
C PRO A 167 -7.19 -4.45 12.38
N PHE A 168 -7.50 -5.62 11.81
CA PHE A 168 -7.59 -5.86 10.37
C PHE A 168 -6.29 -5.67 9.57
N HIS A 169 -5.16 -5.46 10.24
CA HIS A 169 -3.86 -5.29 9.61
C HIS A 169 -3.13 -6.63 9.45
N VAL A 170 -3.34 -7.29 8.32
CA VAL A 170 -2.90 -8.67 8.09
C VAL A 170 -1.36 -8.82 8.09
N SER A 171 -0.62 -7.95 7.38
CA SER A 171 0.87 -8.01 7.41
C SER A 171 1.42 -7.90 8.83
N ARG A 172 0.88 -6.97 9.63
CA ARG A 172 1.31 -6.79 11.01
C ARG A 172 0.94 -8.00 11.86
N ALA A 173 -0.23 -8.60 11.65
CA ALA A 173 -0.63 -9.83 12.32
C ALA A 173 0.30 -11.01 11.95
N TYR A 174 0.64 -11.21 10.67
CA TYR A 174 1.66 -12.19 10.25
C TYR A 174 2.98 -11.95 10.96
N ASN A 175 3.44 -10.69 10.99
CA ASN A 175 4.70 -10.34 11.61
C ASN A 175 4.72 -10.59 13.13
N LEU A 176 3.62 -10.32 13.84
CA LEU A 176 3.48 -10.62 15.26
C LEU A 176 3.54 -12.13 15.54
N GLY A 177 2.87 -12.92 14.70
CA GLY A 177 2.95 -14.38 14.74
C GLY A 177 4.37 -14.88 14.50
N ILE A 178 5.02 -14.42 13.43
CA ILE A 178 6.38 -14.84 13.05
C ILE A 178 7.39 -14.49 14.12
N LYS A 179 7.32 -13.28 14.70
CA LYS A 179 8.22 -12.86 15.79
C LYS A 179 8.08 -13.73 17.04
N SER A 180 6.92 -14.36 17.22
CA SER A 180 6.60 -15.20 18.38
C SER A 180 6.82 -16.69 18.12
N ALA A 181 7.13 -17.06 16.88
CA ALA A 181 7.34 -18.42 16.42
C ALA A 181 8.72 -18.95 16.82
N GLN A 182 8.76 -20.23 17.17
CA GLN A 182 9.95 -20.98 17.57
C GLN A 182 10.36 -22.03 16.53
N GLY A 183 9.46 -22.37 15.60
CA GLY A 183 9.67 -23.35 14.54
C GLY A 183 10.70 -22.94 13.51
N GLN A 184 11.46 -23.92 13.00
CA GLN A 184 12.36 -23.73 11.85
C GLN A 184 11.57 -23.41 10.57
N TYR A 185 10.37 -23.96 10.46
CA TYR A 185 9.43 -23.70 9.38
C TYR A 185 8.22 -22.94 9.89
N ILE A 186 7.77 -21.97 9.11
CA ILE A 186 6.57 -21.18 9.37
C ILE A 186 5.53 -21.56 8.33
N ALA A 187 4.34 -21.95 8.78
CA ALA A 187 3.14 -22.13 7.97
C ALA A 187 2.12 -21.06 8.36
N ILE A 188 1.80 -20.15 7.45
CA ILE A 188 0.74 -19.15 7.60
C ILE A 188 -0.53 -19.71 6.98
N LEU A 189 -1.61 -19.76 7.75
CA LEU A 189 -2.93 -20.22 7.32
C LEU A 189 -3.98 -19.11 7.43
N HIS A 190 -4.87 -19.06 6.43
CA HIS A 190 -6.06 -18.22 6.48
C HIS A 190 -7.08 -18.79 7.49
N ASP A 191 -7.95 -17.94 8.04
CA ASP A 191 -8.97 -18.31 9.03
C ASP A 191 -10.15 -19.13 8.46
N ASP A 192 -10.07 -19.51 7.19
CA ASP A 192 -11.06 -20.27 6.44
C ASP A 192 -10.42 -21.49 5.70
N ALA A 193 -9.23 -21.90 6.15
CA ALA A 193 -8.50 -23.06 5.64
C ALA A 193 -8.74 -24.32 6.49
N VAL A 194 -8.78 -25.48 5.82
CA VAL A 194 -8.88 -26.83 6.43
C VAL A 194 -7.83 -27.73 5.78
N ILE A 195 -6.94 -28.32 6.59
CA ILE A 195 -5.92 -29.26 6.11
C ILE A 195 -6.54 -30.65 5.96
N ASP A 196 -6.41 -31.27 4.79
CA ASP A 196 -6.92 -32.62 4.47
C ASP A 196 -5.82 -33.59 3.99
N ASP A 197 -4.63 -33.47 4.55
CA ASP A 197 -3.50 -34.29 4.13
C ASP A 197 -2.61 -34.59 5.32
N VAL A 198 -2.65 -35.83 5.81
CA VAL A 198 -1.85 -36.29 6.97
C VAL A 198 -0.33 -36.19 6.75
N LEU A 199 0.11 -36.06 5.49
CA LEU A 199 1.52 -35.90 5.13
C LEU A 199 1.83 -34.46 4.68
N TRP A 200 0.91 -33.51 4.89
CA TRP A 200 1.08 -32.14 4.38
C TRP A 200 2.41 -31.53 4.81
N ALA A 201 2.68 -31.51 6.12
CA ALA A 201 3.85 -30.86 6.69
C ALA A 201 5.15 -31.52 6.21
N GLU A 202 5.21 -32.85 6.15
CA GLU A 202 6.37 -33.59 5.65
C GLU A 202 6.63 -33.28 4.16
N LYS A 203 5.59 -33.34 3.32
CA LYS A 203 5.68 -33.00 1.89
C LYS A 203 6.18 -31.56 1.72
N CYS A 204 5.65 -30.64 2.52
CA CYS A 204 6.01 -29.24 2.49
C CYS A 204 7.48 -29.03 2.87
N ILE A 205 7.91 -29.61 3.99
CA ILE A 205 9.28 -29.53 4.50
C ILE A 205 10.25 -30.11 3.47
N LYS A 206 9.98 -31.30 2.92
CA LYS A 206 10.82 -31.94 1.91
C LYS A 206 11.05 -31.05 0.68
N VAL A 207 10.01 -30.33 0.26
CA VAL A 207 10.12 -29.38 -0.86
C VAL A 207 10.96 -28.17 -0.48
N ILE A 208 10.74 -27.58 0.70
CA ILE A 208 11.51 -26.44 1.21
C ILE A 208 12.99 -26.82 1.52
N ASP A 209 13.24 -28.09 1.84
CA ASP A 209 14.59 -28.63 2.08
C ASP A 209 15.38 -28.83 0.79
N SER A 210 14.72 -29.27 -0.29
CA SER A 210 15.39 -29.60 -1.55
C SER A 210 16.09 -28.41 -2.20
N GLU A 211 15.47 -27.23 -2.22
CA GLU A 211 16.14 -25.95 -2.46
C GLU A 211 15.38 -24.86 -1.68
N GLN A 212 16.01 -23.72 -1.36
CA GLN A 212 15.42 -22.67 -0.50
C GLN A 212 14.19 -22.02 -1.17
N PHE A 213 12.99 -22.60 -1.00
CA PHE A 213 11.76 -22.17 -1.66
C PHE A 213 10.66 -21.73 -0.69
N ILE A 214 9.72 -20.95 -1.21
CA ILE A 214 8.43 -20.69 -0.58
C ILE A 214 7.39 -21.64 -1.16
N LEU A 215 6.60 -22.23 -0.26
CA LEU A 215 5.58 -23.19 -0.59
C LEU A 215 4.16 -22.64 -0.45
N LEU A 216 3.30 -23.04 -1.37
CA LEU A 216 1.88 -22.69 -1.39
C LEU A 216 1.02 -23.95 -1.51
N SER A 217 -0.14 -23.94 -0.86
CA SER A 217 -1.19 -24.95 -1.10
C SER A 217 -2.49 -24.33 -1.62
N ALA A 218 -3.18 -25.08 -2.48
CA ALA A 218 -4.37 -24.87 -3.32
C ALA A 218 -4.99 -23.47 -3.63
N THR A 219 -5.12 -23.24 -4.96
CA THR A 219 -6.21 -22.58 -5.76
C THR A 219 -6.17 -21.14 -6.29
N ILE A 220 -5.07 -20.38 -6.24
CA ILE A 220 -4.91 -19.26 -7.20
C ILE A 220 -3.46 -19.19 -7.67
N GLN A 221 -3.23 -19.62 -8.92
CA GLN A 221 -1.99 -19.33 -9.64
C GLN A 221 -2.23 -18.07 -10.47
N GLN A 222 -1.35 -17.08 -10.32
CA GLN A 222 -1.04 -16.19 -11.43
C GLN A 222 0.30 -16.68 -12.00
N ARG A 223 0.25 -17.44 -13.10
CA ARG A 223 1.45 -17.74 -13.87
C ARG A 223 1.81 -16.49 -14.66
N ASP A 224 3.05 -16.04 -14.50
CA ASP A 224 3.60 -15.02 -15.39
C ASP A 224 3.85 -15.61 -16.80
N VAL A 225 4.14 -14.73 -17.76
CA VAL A 225 4.38 -15.10 -19.17
C VAL A 225 5.77 -15.74 -19.39
N LEU A 226 6.58 -15.83 -18.34
CA LEU A 226 7.91 -16.46 -18.32
C LEU A 226 7.94 -17.81 -17.59
N GLY A 227 6.80 -18.24 -17.03
CA GLY A 227 6.65 -19.51 -16.32
C GLY A 227 6.87 -19.46 -14.80
N SER A 228 7.09 -18.29 -14.19
CA SER A 228 7.24 -18.11 -12.74
C SER A 228 5.90 -17.82 -12.04
N VAL A 229 5.81 -18.18 -10.75
CA VAL A 229 4.55 -18.24 -9.98
C VAL A 229 4.54 -17.17 -8.89
N THR A 230 3.60 -16.21 -8.96
CA THR A 230 3.23 -15.32 -7.84
C THR A 230 1.87 -15.72 -7.24
N VAL A 231 1.56 -15.19 -6.05
CA VAL A 231 0.57 -15.75 -5.13
C VAL A 231 -0.38 -14.68 -4.66
N GLY A 232 -1.70 -14.92 -4.70
CA GLY A 232 -2.69 -14.14 -3.95
C GLY A 232 -3.86 -15.02 -3.54
N GLY A 233 -4.39 -14.84 -2.32
CA GLY A 233 -5.54 -15.61 -1.81
C GLY A 233 -5.26 -17.12 -1.65
N THR A 234 -4.05 -17.49 -1.23
CA THR A 234 -3.66 -18.88 -0.96
C THR A 234 -3.98 -19.24 0.50
N PRO A 235 -4.65 -20.36 0.78
CA PRO A 235 -5.07 -20.75 2.14
C PRO A 235 -3.92 -21.16 3.06
N LEU A 236 -2.77 -21.55 2.50
CA LEU A 236 -1.58 -21.89 3.25
C LEU A 236 -0.33 -21.50 2.46
N LEU A 237 0.54 -20.76 3.15
CA LEU A 237 1.87 -20.32 2.73
C LEU A 237 2.90 -20.86 3.72
N MET A 238 3.95 -21.56 3.26
CA MET A 238 4.95 -22.16 4.14
C MET A 238 6.38 -21.87 3.69
N PHE A 239 7.27 -21.53 4.61
CA PHE A 239 8.66 -21.14 4.32
C PHE A 239 9.57 -21.35 5.52
N ARG A 240 10.90 -21.26 5.34
CA ARG A 240 11.85 -21.31 6.48
C ARG A 240 11.85 -19.99 7.24
N ALA A 241 11.82 -20.04 8.57
CA ALA A 241 11.93 -18.87 9.42
C ALA A 241 13.20 -18.03 9.11
N ALA A 242 14.31 -18.66 8.73
CA ALA A 242 15.53 -17.96 8.33
C ALA A 242 15.36 -16.99 7.14
N LEU A 243 14.34 -17.17 6.28
CA LEU A 243 14.07 -16.24 5.19
C LEU A 243 13.61 -14.87 5.69
N THR A 244 12.85 -14.80 6.78
CA THR A 244 12.41 -13.50 7.33
C THR A 244 13.56 -12.75 8.00
N GLN A 245 14.51 -13.47 8.58
CA GLN A 245 15.74 -12.89 9.12
C GLN A 245 16.62 -12.32 8.01
N LYS A 246 16.73 -13.04 6.88
CA LYS A 246 17.61 -12.66 5.77
C LYS A 246 17.02 -11.58 4.87
N TYR A 247 15.71 -11.64 4.58
CA TYR A 247 15.05 -10.79 3.58
C TYR A 247 14.03 -9.83 4.18
N GLY A 248 13.78 -9.91 5.49
CA GLY A 248 12.80 -9.10 6.21
C GLY A 248 11.43 -9.77 6.33
N LEU A 249 10.63 -9.27 7.26
CA LEU A 249 9.24 -9.66 7.51
C LEU A 249 8.27 -9.18 6.41
N PHE A 250 6.97 -9.44 6.54
CA PHE A 250 5.95 -8.89 5.63
C PHE A 250 5.92 -7.37 5.71
N ASP A 251 5.63 -6.72 4.59
CA ASP A 251 5.59 -5.26 4.52
C ASP A 251 4.33 -4.70 5.18
N GLU A 252 4.48 -4.09 6.36
CA GLU A 252 3.36 -3.49 7.10
C GLU A 252 2.75 -2.26 6.40
N ASN A 253 3.28 -1.78 5.27
CA ASN A 253 2.54 -0.83 4.44
C ASN A 253 1.42 -1.50 3.63
N ILE A 254 1.41 -2.84 3.55
CA ILE A 254 0.33 -3.63 2.96
C ILE A 254 -0.61 -4.04 4.09
N TYR A 255 -1.80 -3.46 4.07
CA TYR A 255 -2.74 -3.57 5.17
C TYR A 255 -3.58 -4.87 5.11
N ILE A 256 -4.13 -5.19 3.93
CA ILE A 256 -4.94 -6.38 3.67
C ILE A 256 -4.85 -6.81 2.19
N GLY A 257 -4.73 -8.11 1.89
CA GLY A 257 -5.03 -8.74 0.60
C GLY A 257 -3.87 -8.95 -0.38
N PHE A 258 -2.68 -8.41 -0.13
CA PHE A 258 -1.53 -8.48 -1.04
C PHE A 258 -0.21 -8.86 -0.35
N GLU A 259 -0.29 -9.32 0.89
CA GLU A 259 0.85 -9.63 1.74
C GLU A 259 1.67 -10.76 1.14
N GLU A 260 1.00 -11.84 0.74
CA GLU A 260 1.64 -13.00 0.15
C GLU A 260 2.20 -12.69 -1.25
N ASN A 261 1.51 -11.83 -2.02
CA ASN A 261 1.98 -11.37 -3.32
C ASN A 261 3.33 -10.67 -3.17
N GLU A 262 3.44 -9.73 -2.21
CA GLU A 262 4.65 -8.91 -2.05
C GLU A 262 5.79 -9.77 -1.57
N TYR A 263 5.52 -10.56 -0.55
CA TYR A 263 6.51 -11.43 0.05
C TYR A 263 7.05 -12.40 -1.00
N SER A 264 6.18 -13.01 -1.81
CA SER A 264 6.59 -13.92 -2.89
C SER A 264 7.38 -13.20 -3.99
N ALA A 265 6.93 -12.01 -4.42
CA ALA A 265 7.63 -11.22 -5.44
C ALA A 265 9.03 -10.80 -4.99
N ARG A 266 9.17 -10.38 -3.73
CA ARG A 266 10.48 -10.06 -3.12
C ARG A 266 11.40 -11.27 -3.09
N MET A 267 10.86 -12.47 -2.88
CA MET A 267 11.66 -13.70 -2.80
C MET A 267 12.13 -14.12 -4.19
N LEU A 268 11.26 -14.05 -5.19
CA LEU A 268 11.62 -14.22 -6.61
C LEU A 268 12.71 -13.22 -7.05
N ALA A 269 12.60 -11.95 -6.63
CA ALA A 269 13.61 -10.93 -6.92
C ALA A 269 14.99 -11.27 -6.32
N ASN A 270 15.02 -12.08 -5.25
CA ASN A 270 16.23 -12.56 -4.58
C ASN A 270 16.65 -13.99 -5.00
N ASN A 271 16.14 -14.48 -6.15
CA ASN A 271 16.41 -15.82 -6.71
C ASN A 271 15.94 -16.97 -5.79
N ILE A 272 14.95 -16.72 -4.94
CA ILE A 272 14.24 -17.76 -4.20
C ILE A 272 13.02 -18.15 -5.02
N SER A 273 12.95 -19.40 -5.46
CA SER A 273 11.80 -19.82 -6.25
C SER A 273 10.59 -20.07 -5.35
N VAL A 274 9.41 -19.94 -5.94
CA VAL A 274 8.13 -20.22 -5.29
C VAL A 274 7.55 -21.47 -5.94
N ARG A 275 7.16 -22.47 -5.15
CA ARG A 275 6.65 -23.75 -5.65
C ARG A 275 5.31 -24.12 -5.03
N TYR A 276 4.56 -24.89 -5.81
CA TYR A 276 3.34 -25.54 -5.38
C TYR A 276 3.63 -26.98 -4.98
N THR A 277 3.11 -27.40 -3.82
CA THR A 277 3.08 -28.81 -3.43
C THR A 277 1.63 -29.27 -3.45
N PRO A 278 1.34 -30.44 -4.05
CA PRO A 278 0.01 -31.03 -4.00
C PRO A 278 -0.28 -31.54 -2.59
N CYS A 279 -0.66 -30.61 -1.71
CA CYS A 279 -1.29 -30.89 -0.42
C CYS A 279 -2.79 -30.66 -0.57
N ARG A 280 -3.61 -31.57 -0.04
CA ARG A 280 -5.05 -31.34 0.01
C ARG A 280 -5.33 -30.33 1.13
N VAL A 281 -5.57 -29.09 0.74
CA VAL A 281 -6.03 -28.02 1.63
C VAL A 281 -7.30 -27.46 1.03
N PHE A 282 -8.33 -27.44 1.85
CA PHE A 282 -9.63 -26.90 1.50
C PHE A 282 -9.72 -25.45 1.97
N HIS A 283 -10.22 -24.58 1.10
CA HIS A 283 -10.31 -23.13 1.32
C HIS A 283 -11.76 -22.69 1.11
N MET A 284 -12.38 -22.15 2.16
CA MET A 284 -13.75 -21.61 2.15
C MET A 284 -13.83 -20.19 1.57
N LYS A 285 -13.09 -19.96 0.48
CA LYS A 285 -12.88 -18.69 -0.22
C LYS A 285 -14.03 -17.68 0.02
N SER A 286 -13.66 -16.53 0.57
CA SER A 286 -14.56 -15.39 0.76
C SER A 286 -15.59 -15.57 1.89
N SER A 287 -15.45 -16.56 2.77
CA SER A 287 -16.28 -16.66 3.98
C SER A 287 -16.08 -15.45 4.88
N SER A 288 -14.84 -15.03 5.13
CA SER A 288 -14.52 -13.87 5.98
C SER A 288 -15.05 -12.56 5.39
N THR A 289 -14.99 -12.41 4.05
CA THR A 289 -15.63 -11.31 3.31
C THR A 289 -17.16 -11.37 3.42
N ALA A 290 -17.76 -12.55 3.27
CA ALA A 290 -19.20 -12.72 3.39
C ALA A 290 -19.70 -12.42 4.80
N ILE A 291 -18.93 -12.74 5.85
CA ILE A 291 -19.24 -12.37 7.24
C ILE A 291 -19.18 -10.85 7.43
N LEU A 292 -18.12 -10.20 6.93
CA LEU A 292 -17.90 -8.77 7.06
C LEU A 292 -19.03 -7.92 6.45
N PHE A 293 -19.53 -8.32 5.29
CA PHE A 293 -20.51 -7.54 4.52
C PHE A 293 -21.97 -7.99 4.71
N ASN A 294 -22.24 -8.90 5.64
CA ASN A 294 -23.61 -9.29 5.97
C ASN A 294 -24.15 -8.52 7.17
N HIS A 295 -25.44 -8.16 7.13
CA HIS A 295 -26.12 -7.53 8.27
C HIS A 295 -26.26 -8.47 9.48
N ASP A 296 -26.21 -9.79 9.26
CA ASP A 296 -26.26 -10.80 10.33
C ASP A 296 -24.95 -11.63 10.34
N SER A 297 -23.87 -10.98 10.75
CA SER A 297 -22.52 -11.58 10.76
C SER A 297 -22.43 -12.79 11.68
N GLU A 298 -23.12 -12.78 12.82
CA GLU A 298 -23.14 -13.89 13.79
C GLU A 298 -23.82 -15.14 13.22
N LEU A 299 -24.94 -14.98 12.51
CA LEU A 299 -25.56 -16.10 11.79
C LEU A 299 -24.59 -16.70 10.78
N PHE A 300 -23.90 -15.89 9.98
CA PHE A 300 -22.95 -16.39 8.98
C PHE A 300 -21.75 -17.10 9.62
N LYS A 301 -21.21 -16.60 10.73
CA LYS A 301 -20.17 -17.30 11.50
C LYS A 301 -20.62 -18.70 11.92
N ILE A 302 -21.85 -18.82 12.43
CA ILE A 302 -22.42 -20.12 12.84
C ILE A 302 -22.56 -21.04 11.61
N LEU A 303 -23.18 -20.54 10.54
CA LEU A 303 -23.44 -21.29 9.31
C LEU A 303 -22.16 -21.86 8.67
N PHE A 304 -21.10 -21.03 8.58
CA PHE A 304 -19.81 -21.47 8.05
C PHE A 304 -19.14 -22.46 8.99
N SER A 305 -19.12 -22.20 10.30
CA SER A 305 -18.46 -23.09 11.27
C SER A 305 -19.09 -24.48 11.38
N LEU A 306 -20.39 -24.61 11.07
CA LEU A 306 -21.15 -25.85 11.11
C LEU A 306 -21.27 -26.55 9.74
N ASN A 307 -20.61 -26.05 8.69
CA ASN A 307 -20.70 -26.55 7.31
C ASN A 307 -22.13 -26.59 6.75
N ILE A 308 -23.03 -25.71 7.22
CA ILE A 308 -24.44 -25.68 6.79
C ILE A 308 -24.55 -25.20 5.33
N MET A 309 -23.68 -24.27 4.91
CA MET A 309 -23.76 -23.66 3.57
C MET A 309 -23.03 -24.48 2.49
N PRO A 310 -23.71 -24.89 1.39
CA PRO A 310 -23.06 -25.61 0.31
C PRO A 310 -22.10 -24.72 -0.49
N LYS A 311 -21.04 -25.31 -1.06
CA LYS A 311 -19.90 -24.57 -1.67
C LYS A 311 -20.32 -23.64 -2.79
N LYS A 312 -21.28 -24.10 -3.59
CA LYS A 312 -21.86 -23.33 -4.70
C LYS A 312 -22.46 -22.02 -4.23
N TRP A 313 -23.08 -21.99 -3.05
CA TRP A 313 -23.68 -20.78 -2.49
C TRP A 313 -22.63 -19.79 -2.01
N ILE A 314 -21.57 -20.28 -1.36
CA ILE A 314 -20.43 -19.44 -0.94
C ILE A 314 -19.83 -18.70 -2.14
N GLY A 315 -19.61 -19.43 -3.25
CA GLY A 315 -19.14 -18.85 -4.50
C GLY A 315 -20.15 -17.90 -5.17
N LEU A 316 -21.46 -18.19 -5.08
CA LEU A 316 -22.52 -17.30 -5.59
C LEU A 316 -22.63 -16.00 -4.77
N PHE A 317 -22.45 -16.06 -3.44
CA PHE A 317 -22.37 -14.88 -2.59
C PHE A 317 -21.23 -13.98 -3.03
N TRP A 318 -20.03 -14.55 -3.22
CA TRP A 318 -18.90 -13.81 -3.76
C TRP A 318 -19.20 -13.17 -5.13
N GLN A 319 -19.81 -13.91 -6.07
CA GLN A 319 -20.20 -13.35 -7.37
C GLN A 319 -21.25 -12.24 -7.26
N PHE A 320 -22.19 -12.37 -6.33
CA PHE A 320 -23.24 -11.38 -6.09
C PHE A 320 -22.66 -10.08 -5.55
N PHE A 321 -21.72 -10.15 -4.59
CA PHE A 321 -21.00 -8.98 -4.08
C PHE A 321 -20.07 -8.38 -5.15
N ARG A 322 -19.41 -9.22 -5.95
CA ARG A 322 -18.56 -8.76 -7.07
C ARG A 322 -19.36 -7.99 -8.14
N LYS A 323 -20.61 -8.38 -8.40
CA LYS A 323 -21.52 -7.75 -9.39
C LYS A 323 -22.19 -6.45 -8.91
N LYS A 324 -22.22 -6.16 -7.61
CA LYS A 324 -22.97 -5.02 -7.02
C LYS A 324 -22.08 -3.83 -6.61
N ASN A 325 -21.03 -3.51 -7.38
CA ASN A 325 -20.08 -2.37 -7.23
C ASN A 325 -18.69 -2.68 -6.66
N PHE A 326 -18.30 -3.95 -6.46
CA PHE A 326 -17.01 -4.29 -5.81
C PHE A 326 -15.93 -4.78 -6.78
N SER A 327 -16.27 -5.13 -8.03
CA SER A 327 -15.25 -5.52 -9.03
C SER A 327 -14.29 -4.38 -9.33
N GLU A 328 -14.80 -3.15 -9.46
CA GLU A 328 -13.97 -1.99 -9.78
C GLU A 328 -13.03 -1.62 -8.64
N LEU A 329 -13.45 -1.77 -7.37
CA LEU A 329 -12.62 -1.46 -6.20
C LEU A 329 -11.46 -2.47 -6.03
N LEU A 330 -11.74 -3.76 -6.22
CA LEU A 330 -10.70 -4.81 -6.18
C LEU A 330 -9.75 -4.71 -7.36
N ASP A 331 -10.26 -4.45 -8.56
CA ASP A 331 -9.45 -4.26 -9.76
C ASP A 331 -8.53 -3.01 -9.60
N VAL A 332 -9.01 -1.93 -8.98
CA VAL A 332 -8.20 -0.74 -8.64
C VAL A 332 -7.15 -1.04 -7.57
N ALA A 333 -7.47 -1.86 -6.55
CA ALA A 333 -6.52 -2.27 -5.53
C ALA A 333 -5.39 -3.16 -6.11
N ASP A 334 -5.73 -4.09 -7.02
CA ASP A 334 -4.78 -4.90 -7.79
C ASP A 334 -3.83 -4.01 -8.61
N ASP A 335 -4.38 -3.00 -9.28
CA ASP A 335 -3.65 -2.05 -10.12
C ASP A 335 -2.71 -1.13 -9.30
N LEU A 336 -3.13 -0.70 -8.11
CA LEU A 336 -2.31 0.10 -7.17
C LEU A 336 -1.20 -0.73 -6.54
N TYR A 337 -1.48 -1.98 -6.20
CA TYR A 337 -0.49 -2.93 -5.70
C TYR A 337 0.60 -3.23 -6.75
N LEU A 338 0.20 -3.37 -8.02
CA LEU A 338 1.12 -3.52 -9.14
C LEU A 338 2.06 -2.31 -9.25
N ALA A 339 1.51 -1.09 -9.19
CA ALA A 339 2.30 0.15 -9.23
C ALA A 339 3.26 0.27 -8.03
N TYR A 340 2.83 -0.17 -6.84
CA TYR A 340 3.66 -0.21 -5.63
C TYR A 340 4.88 -1.13 -5.80
N CYS A 341 4.67 -2.37 -6.29
CA CYS A 341 5.74 -3.33 -6.52
C CYS A 341 6.76 -2.83 -7.54
N VAL A 342 6.29 -2.23 -8.64
CA VAL A 342 7.12 -1.63 -9.70
C VAL A 342 8.02 -0.53 -9.15
N ARG A 343 7.48 0.31 -8.26
CA ARG A 343 8.20 1.43 -7.67
C ARG A 343 9.23 1.00 -6.63
N LYS A 344 8.94 -0.07 -5.88
CA LYS A 344 9.77 -0.51 -4.74
C LYS A 344 10.93 -1.42 -5.15
N TYR A 345 10.76 -2.31 -6.14
CA TYR A 345 11.74 -3.37 -6.43
C TYR A 345 12.68 -3.13 -7.64
N GLN A 346 12.57 -1.99 -8.35
CA GLN A 346 13.50 -1.48 -9.38
C GLN A 346 13.68 -2.33 -10.68
N PRO A 347 14.12 -1.71 -11.80
CA PRO A 347 13.72 -2.12 -13.17
C PRO A 347 14.49 -3.26 -13.85
N LYS A 348 15.55 -3.82 -13.25
CA LYS A 348 16.45 -4.74 -13.99
C LYS A 348 15.81 -6.07 -14.39
N ARG A 349 14.66 -6.42 -13.80
CA ARG A 349 13.80 -7.54 -14.22
C ARG A 349 12.36 -7.09 -14.54
N PHE A 350 12.15 -5.79 -14.74
CA PHE A 350 10.84 -5.22 -15.07
C PHE A 350 10.42 -5.49 -16.51
N HIS A 351 11.38 -5.70 -17.42
CA HIS A 351 11.07 -6.15 -18.78
C HIS A 351 10.39 -7.53 -18.78
N ASP A 352 10.76 -8.37 -17.83
CA ASP A 352 10.25 -9.72 -17.63
C ASP A 352 8.84 -9.71 -17.02
N PHE A 353 8.60 -8.80 -16.06
CA PHE A 353 7.30 -8.57 -15.42
C PHE A 353 6.26 -7.91 -16.36
N MET A 354 6.69 -7.00 -17.24
CA MET A 354 5.82 -6.29 -18.19
C MET A 354 5.31 -7.18 -19.34
N GLN A 355 5.85 -8.40 -19.50
CA GLN A 355 5.29 -9.39 -20.42
C GLN A 355 4.08 -10.13 -19.84
N MET A 356 3.69 -9.91 -18.56
CA MET A 356 2.49 -10.45 -17.89
C MET A 356 1.14 -9.91 -18.45
N GLN A 357 1.09 -9.55 -19.73
CA GLN A 357 -0.04 -8.91 -20.39
C GLN A 357 -1.17 -9.88 -20.71
N LYS A 358 -2.11 -10.02 -19.78
CA LYS A 358 -3.51 -10.23 -20.16
C LYS A 358 -4.42 -9.05 -19.77
N TYR A 359 -3.91 -8.09 -19.00
CA TYR A 359 -4.70 -6.98 -18.46
C TYR A 359 -4.17 -5.58 -18.82
N LYS A 360 -3.14 -5.46 -19.68
CA LYS A 360 -2.61 -4.14 -20.10
C LYS A 360 -3.67 -3.27 -20.78
N SER A 361 -4.58 -3.85 -21.55
CA SER A 361 -5.68 -3.12 -22.18
C SER A 361 -6.75 -2.69 -21.17
N VAL A 362 -7.01 -3.50 -20.14
CA VAL A 362 -7.95 -3.17 -19.06
C VAL A 362 -7.38 -2.09 -18.14
N PHE A 363 -6.10 -2.23 -17.74
CA PHE A 363 -5.36 -1.23 -16.97
C PHE A 363 -5.27 0.10 -17.73
N LEU A 364 -4.88 0.11 -19.01
CA LEU A 364 -4.74 1.35 -19.80
C LEU A 364 -6.09 1.99 -20.16
N ASN A 365 -7.15 1.20 -20.37
CA ASN A 365 -8.49 1.77 -20.62
C ASN A 365 -9.14 2.28 -19.34
N ARG A 366 -9.01 1.58 -18.21
CA ARG A 366 -9.60 2.00 -16.94
C ARG A 366 -8.79 3.08 -16.25
N SER A 367 -7.46 3.06 -16.32
CA SER A 367 -6.66 4.19 -15.83
C SER A 367 -6.92 5.48 -16.60
N ARG A 368 -7.35 5.41 -17.87
CA ARG A 368 -7.86 6.57 -18.62
C ARG A 368 -9.26 7.03 -18.19
N GLU A 369 -10.10 6.15 -17.63
CA GLU A 369 -11.41 6.49 -17.06
C GLU A 369 -11.31 6.99 -15.61
N TYR A 370 -10.38 6.48 -14.79
CA TYR A 370 -10.24 6.80 -13.36
C TYR A 370 -9.16 7.83 -13.04
N PHE A 371 -8.13 7.98 -13.89
CA PHE A 371 -7.14 9.04 -13.76
C PHE A 371 -7.34 10.00 -14.94
N LEU A 372 -7.98 11.14 -14.64
CA LEU A 372 -7.86 12.35 -15.45
C LEU A 372 -6.38 12.77 -15.44
N PHE A 373 -5.59 12.14 -16.29
CA PHE A 373 -4.33 12.70 -16.75
C PHE A 373 -4.70 13.82 -17.73
N ASP A 374 -4.80 15.03 -17.20
CA ASP A 374 -4.97 16.24 -17.99
C ASP A 374 -3.76 16.40 -18.93
N GLU A 375 -3.94 16.05 -20.20
CA GLU A 375 -3.50 16.80 -21.38
C GLU A 375 -3.81 16.00 -22.67
N TRP A 376 -5.08 15.98 -23.07
CA TRP A 376 -5.49 15.86 -24.48
C TRP A 376 -6.95 16.31 -24.65
N PRO A 377 -7.30 17.17 -25.63
CA PRO A 377 -8.67 17.65 -25.77
C PRO A 377 -9.55 16.51 -26.28
N LEU A 378 -10.57 16.13 -25.51
CA LEU A 378 -11.61 15.22 -25.98
C LEU A 378 -12.79 16.02 -26.58
N PRO A 379 -13.37 15.60 -27.71
CA PRO A 379 -14.50 16.28 -28.32
C PRO A 379 -15.75 16.17 -27.45
N ASN A 380 -16.53 17.26 -27.41
CA ASN A 380 -17.89 17.31 -26.87
C ASN A 380 -18.73 16.20 -27.51
N ASN A 381 -19.09 15.17 -26.74
CA ASN A 381 -20.34 14.37 -26.80
C ASN A 381 -20.11 12.96 -26.26
N PHE A 382 -19.93 12.79 -24.95
CA PHE A 382 -20.15 11.49 -24.27
C PHE A 382 -20.47 11.73 -22.79
N ILE A 383 -21.72 12.05 -22.49
CA ILE A 383 -22.26 12.13 -21.12
C ILE A 383 -23.53 11.27 -21.09
N ASN A 384 -23.59 10.29 -20.18
CA ASN A 384 -24.85 9.63 -19.83
C ASN A 384 -24.96 9.46 -18.30
N SER A 385 -26.01 10.07 -17.75
CA SER A 385 -26.15 10.64 -16.40
C SER A 385 -26.62 9.68 -15.28
N LYS A 386 -26.34 8.37 -15.37
CA LYS A 386 -26.72 7.40 -14.31
C LYS A 386 -25.58 7.01 -13.37
N HIS A 387 -24.33 7.16 -13.78
CA HIS A 387 -23.17 6.76 -12.97
C HIS A 387 -22.75 7.84 -11.97
N GLU A 388 -22.87 9.13 -12.31
CA GLU A 388 -22.59 10.25 -11.39
C GLU A 388 -23.47 10.22 -10.13
N LEU A 389 -24.76 9.93 -10.26
CA LEU A 389 -25.70 9.89 -9.11
C LEU A 389 -25.43 8.75 -8.13
N LEU A 390 -24.90 7.62 -8.62
CA LEU A 390 -24.53 6.47 -7.79
C LEU A 390 -23.16 6.70 -7.14
N ILE A 391 -22.23 7.33 -7.85
CA ILE A 391 -20.91 7.73 -7.35
C ILE A 391 -21.07 8.81 -6.27
N ILE A 392 -21.90 9.83 -6.48
CA ILE A 392 -22.17 10.88 -5.48
C ILE A 392 -22.80 10.29 -4.22
N LYS A 393 -23.80 9.39 -4.34
CA LYS A 393 -24.40 8.72 -3.17
C LYS A 393 -23.44 7.78 -2.44
N THR A 394 -22.55 7.10 -3.17
CA THR A 394 -21.54 6.21 -2.59
C THR A 394 -20.46 7.03 -1.87
N LEU A 395 -20.03 8.16 -2.45
CA LEU A 395 -19.12 9.12 -1.82
C LEU A 395 -19.75 9.82 -0.61
N GLU A 396 -21.05 10.13 -0.63
CA GLU A 396 -21.77 10.68 0.52
C GLU A 396 -21.92 9.66 1.67
N HIS A 397 -22.07 8.38 1.35
CA HIS A 397 -22.14 7.32 2.37
C HIS A 397 -20.75 6.99 2.95
N LEU A 398 -19.69 7.07 2.15
CA LEU A 398 -18.30 6.84 2.57
C LEU A 398 -17.74 7.99 3.44
N LYS A 399 -18.24 9.22 3.29
CA LYS A 399 -17.90 10.39 4.13
C LYS A 399 -18.22 10.21 5.62
N SER A 400 -19.03 9.22 6.02
CA SER A 400 -19.50 9.06 7.41
C SER A 400 -18.76 7.99 8.23
N SER A 401 -17.74 7.32 7.67
CA SER A 401 -17.08 6.19 8.34
C SER A 401 -15.56 6.33 8.46
N SER A 402 -15.00 5.61 9.45
CA SER A 402 -13.58 5.45 9.76
C SER A 402 -12.68 4.95 8.62
N MET A 403 -13.26 4.64 7.46
CA MET A 403 -12.52 4.32 6.23
C MET A 403 -12.03 5.56 5.47
N GLN A 404 -12.58 6.75 5.70
CA GLN A 404 -12.10 7.97 5.03
C GLN A 404 -10.66 8.31 5.47
N SER A 405 -10.31 8.11 6.74
CA SER A 405 -8.94 8.31 7.21
C SER A 405 -7.94 7.29 6.65
N ILE A 406 -8.41 6.07 6.34
CA ILE A 406 -7.61 5.00 5.72
C ILE A 406 -7.43 5.30 4.23
N ILE A 407 -8.46 5.74 3.53
CA ILE A 407 -8.38 6.20 2.13
C ILE A 407 -7.50 7.45 2.05
N ASP A 408 -7.66 8.43 2.93
CA ASP A 408 -6.83 9.64 2.98
C ASP A 408 -5.37 9.32 3.30
N PHE A 409 -5.09 8.25 4.07
CA PHE A 409 -3.74 7.76 4.36
C PHE A 409 -3.13 6.94 3.20
N ILE A 410 -3.91 6.06 2.56
CA ILE A 410 -3.47 5.19 1.46
C ILE A 410 -3.30 5.97 0.15
N PHE A 411 -4.20 6.92 -0.11
CA PHE A 411 -4.16 7.80 -1.27
C PHE A 411 -3.51 9.15 -0.95
N ALA A 412 -2.99 9.35 0.27
CA ALA A 412 -2.14 10.50 0.54
C ALA A 412 -1.00 10.47 -0.48
N PRO A 413 -0.79 11.55 -1.27
CA PRO A 413 0.46 11.69 -1.97
C PRO A 413 1.58 11.52 -0.94
N PRO A 414 2.69 10.83 -1.28
CA PRO A 414 3.78 10.59 -0.33
C PRO A 414 4.07 11.88 0.43
N ARG A 415 4.17 11.79 1.75
CA ARG A 415 4.43 12.93 2.62
C ARG A 415 5.81 13.44 2.26
N ARG A 416 5.85 14.45 1.39
CA ARG A 416 7.07 15.07 0.89
C ARG A 416 7.28 16.37 1.64
N LEU A 417 8.49 16.54 2.14
CA LEU A 417 8.97 17.82 2.64
C LEU A 417 10.13 18.27 1.78
N GLU A 418 10.04 19.49 1.26
CA GLU A 418 11.07 20.10 0.43
C GLU A 418 11.66 21.30 1.14
N PHE A 419 12.98 21.29 1.32
CA PHE A 419 13.74 22.42 1.82
C PHE A 419 14.38 23.13 0.64
N ASP A 420 14.08 24.41 0.45
CA ASP A 420 14.76 25.25 -0.53
C ASP A 420 15.72 26.19 0.19
N PHE A 421 17.01 25.95 0.02
CA PHE A 421 18.09 26.78 0.55
C PHE A 421 18.57 27.77 -0.51
N GLU A 422 18.33 29.06 -0.28
CA GLU A 422 18.84 30.14 -1.10
C GLU A 422 20.33 30.39 -0.79
N LEU A 423 21.21 29.57 -1.39
CA LEU A 423 22.66 29.64 -1.13
C LEU A 423 23.28 30.98 -1.52
N SER A 424 22.67 31.70 -2.47
CA SER A 424 23.01 33.07 -2.84
C SER A 424 21.76 33.87 -3.18
N SER A 425 21.76 35.15 -2.84
CA SER A 425 20.76 36.13 -3.31
C SER A 425 21.19 36.84 -4.61
N LYS A 426 22.45 36.68 -5.02
CA LYS A 426 23.00 37.21 -6.28
C LYS A 426 22.87 36.19 -7.38
N CYS A 427 22.88 36.64 -8.63
CA CYS A 427 22.88 35.75 -9.77
C CYS A 427 23.52 36.42 -10.98
N THR A 428 24.24 35.62 -11.76
CA THR A 428 24.94 36.01 -12.98
C THR A 428 23.99 36.28 -14.15
N ALA A 429 22.80 35.67 -14.14
CA ALA A 429 21.78 35.85 -15.16
C ALA A 429 20.95 37.13 -14.94
N ARG A 430 20.43 37.66 -16.04
CA ARG A 430 19.60 38.88 -16.12
C ARG A 430 18.25 38.57 -16.79
N CYS A 431 17.57 37.53 -16.31
CA CYS A 431 16.29 37.11 -16.87
C CYS A 431 15.24 38.22 -16.74
N GLY A 432 14.51 38.51 -17.82
CA GLY A 432 13.54 39.62 -17.88
C GLY A 432 12.33 39.48 -16.94
N PHE A 433 12.09 38.27 -16.44
CA PHE A 433 10.98 37.92 -15.55
C PHE A 433 11.42 37.60 -14.12
N CYS A 434 12.68 37.85 -13.78
CA CYS A 434 13.16 37.59 -12.43
C CYS A 434 12.78 38.75 -11.50
N PRO A 435 12.02 38.54 -10.41
CA PRO A 435 11.60 39.63 -9.52
C PRO A 435 12.73 40.09 -8.57
N ARG A 436 14.00 39.74 -8.87
CA ARG A 436 15.15 39.93 -7.96
C ARG A 436 15.39 41.40 -7.60
N ILE A 437 14.91 42.35 -8.39
CA ILE A 437 14.96 43.79 -8.06
C ILE A 437 14.19 44.13 -6.77
N HIS A 438 13.24 43.30 -6.36
CA HIS A 438 12.46 43.44 -5.13
C HIS A 438 13.02 42.60 -3.98
N LEU A 439 14.09 41.82 -4.21
CA LEU A 439 14.65 40.91 -3.23
C LEU A 439 15.40 41.69 -2.15
N GLN A 440 14.98 41.54 -0.90
CA GLN A 440 15.67 42.13 0.26
C GLN A 440 16.31 41.03 1.09
N ARG A 441 17.64 41.02 1.14
CA ARG A 441 18.46 40.10 1.93
C ARG A 441 19.59 40.88 2.58
N ASP A 442 19.91 40.53 3.83
CA ASP A 442 21.01 41.14 4.56
C ASP A 442 22.36 40.54 4.13
N ASN A 443 22.35 39.27 3.72
CA ASN A 443 23.52 38.48 3.32
C ASN A 443 23.39 38.03 1.87
N ASP A 444 24.49 38.17 1.14
CA ASP A 444 24.58 37.74 -0.25
C ASP A 444 24.73 36.22 -0.40
N PHE A 445 25.28 35.56 0.61
CA PHE A 445 25.60 34.13 0.62
C PHE A 445 25.20 33.48 1.93
N MET A 446 24.52 32.34 1.84
CA MET A 446 24.15 31.56 3.01
C MET A 446 25.38 30.91 3.66
N PRO A 447 25.61 31.07 4.97
CA PRO A 447 26.64 30.32 5.69
C PRO A 447 26.33 28.82 5.67
N THR A 448 27.33 27.98 5.39
CA THR A 448 27.19 26.51 5.35
C THR A 448 26.63 25.94 6.65
N GLN A 449 27.00 26.52 7.79
CA GLN A 449 26.52 26.10 9.12
C GLN A 449 25.01 26.23 9.26
N CYS A 450 24.38 27.16 8.53
CA CYS A 450 22.93 27.31 8.50
C CYS A 450 22.28 26.04 7.95
N VAL A 451 22.73 25.58 6.78
CA VAL A 451 22.23 24.35 6.15
C VAL A 451 22.51 23.14 7.04
N CYS A 452 23.76 22.99 7.52
CA CYS A 452 24.12 21.87 8.39
C CYS A 452 23.25 21.81 9.66
N LYS A 453 22.91 22.96 10.26
CA LYS A 453 22.04 23.03 11.44
C LYS A 453 20.59 22.63 11.14
N VAL A 454 20.07 22.93 9.96
CA VAL A 454 18.74 22.43 9.55
C VAL A 454 18.82 20.91 9.33
N LEU A 455 19.82 20.45 8.59
CA LEU A 455 19.96 19.03 8.27
C LEU A 455 20.21 18.16 9.52
N SER A 456 20.87 18.68 10.55
CA SER A 456 21.09 17.96 11.82
C SER A 456 19.81 17.75 12.63
N GLN A 457 18.74 18.50 12.34
CA GLN A 457 17.42 18.38 12.98
C GLN A 457 16.47 17.47 12.19
N ILE A 458 16.86 16.99 11.00
CA ILE A 458 16.05 16.04 10.21
C ILE A 458 15.69 14.77 10.98
N PRO A 459 16.57 14.15 11.80
CA PRO A 459 16.22 12.94 12.56
C PRO A 459 14.94 13.08 13.40
N ASP A 460 14.66 14.30 13.90
CA ASP A 460 13.49 14.56 14.74
C ASP A 460 12.16 14.48 13.97
N ILE A 461 12.21 14.58 12.63
CA ILE A 461 11.04 14.62 11.75
C ILE A 461 11.07 13.54 10.65
N ILE A 462 12.11 12.71 10.61
CA ILE A 462 12.38 11.82 9.47
C ILE A 462 11.34 10.72 9.28
N ASN A 463 10.55 10.42 10.31
CA ASN A 463 9.48 9.42 10.26
C ASN A 463 8.11 10.03 9.86
N ASP A 464 8.02 11.36 9.85
CA ASP A 464 6.80 12.08 9.45
C ASP A 464 6.68 12.21 7.92
N TYR A 465 7.76 11.97 7.19
CA TYR A 465 7.85 12.15 5.75
C TYR A 465 8.50 10.95 5.06
N ASP A 466 7.97 10.60 3.89
CA ASP A 466 8.44 9.46 3.08
C ASP A 466 9.68 9.85 2.25
N ILE A 467 9.73 11.12 1.83
CA ILE A 467 10.85 11.69 1.05
C ILE A 467 11.13 13.10 1.57
N ILE A 468 12.40 13.40 1.83
CA ILE A 468 12.86 14.74 2.16
C ILE A 468 13.77 15.24 1.04
N SER A 469 13.35 16.30 0.37
CA SER A 469 14.10 16.96 -0.69
C SER A 469 14.94 18.10 -0.11
N ILE A 470 16.22 18.16 -0.48
CA ILE A 470 17.16 19.23 -0.14
C ILE A 470 17.47 19.98 -1.43
N GLY A 471 16.69 21.03 -1.69
CA GLY A 471 16.81 21.94 -2.81
C GLY A 471 17.84 23.04 -2.54
N PHE A 472 18.71 23.28 -3.51
CA PHE A 472 19.55 24.47 -3.61
C PHE A 472 18.94 25.33 -4.70
N ALA A 473 17.95 26.14 -4.31
CA ALA A 473 17.08 26.90 -5.18
C ALA A 473 16.69 28.23 -4.51
N GLY A 474 16.31 29.22 -5.31
CA GLY A 474 15.98 30.57 -4.85
C GLY A 474 15.91 31.53 -6.02
N LEU A 475 16.14 32.82 -5.76
CA LEU A 475 16.20 33.85 -6.81
C LEU A 475 17.63 34.22 -7.23
N GLY A 476 18.63 33.69 -6.52
CA GLY A 476 20.03 33.76 -6.90
C GLY A 476 20.56 32.52 -7.62
N GLU A 477 21.85 32.53 -7.94
CA GLU A 477 22.60 31.44 -8.56
C GLU A 477 23.37 30.71 -7.46
N PRO A 478 22.96 29.49 -7.06
CA PRO A 478 23.56 28.80 -5.94
C PRO A 478 25.06 28.53 -6.12
N LEU A 479 25.55 28.39 -7.36
CA LEU A 479 26.97 28.15 -7.64
C LEU A 479 27.86 29.37 -7.45
N LEU A 480 27.33 30.56 -7.18
CA LEU A 480 28.16 31.66 -6.65
C LEU A 480 28.70 31.34 -5.25
N ASN A 481 28.03 30.43 -4.53
CA ASN A 481 28.50 29.84 -3.27
C ASN A 481 28.97 28.38 -3.50
N LYS A 482 29.81 28.17 -4.54
CA LYS A 482 30.32 26.83 -4.95
C LYS A 482 30.98 26.07 -3.80
N GLN A 483 31.77 26.75 -2.98
CA GLN A 483 32.45 26.14 -1.83
C GLN A 483 31.45 25.67 -0.78
N GLY A 484 30.46 26.51 -0.43
CA GLY A 484 29.40 26.14 0.51
C GLY A 484 28.55 24.98 -0.01
N PHE A 485 28.19 24.99 -1.29
CA PHE A 485 27.46 23.89 -1.93
C PHE A 485 28.20 22.55 -1.78
N PHE A 486 29.49 22.49 -2.09
CA PHE A 486 30.26 21.26 -1.93
C PHE A 486 30.46 20.86 -0.46
N ALA A 487 30.67 21.81 0.45
CA ALA A 487 30.75 21.52 1.88
C ALA A 487 29.46 20.89 2.41
N ILE A 488 28.30 21.31 1.91
CA ILE A 488 27.01 20.71 2.25
C ILE A 488 26.90 19.29 1.71
N LEU A 489 27.29 19.04 0.44
CA LEU A 489 27.28 17.67 -0.10
C LEU A 489 28.22 16.74 0.68
N ASP A 490 29.36 17.25 1.14
CA ASP A 490 30.26 16.48 2.00
C ASP A 490 29.63 16.19 3.38
N TYR A 491 28.87 17.13 3.92
CA TYR A 491 28.11 16.90 5.15
C TYR A 491 27.00 15.84 4.94
N VAL A 492 26.24 15.92 3.84
CA VAL A 492 25.22 14.92 3.46
C VAL A 492 25.83 13.52 3.32
N ARG A 493 27.05 13.41 2.78
CA ARG A 493 27.79 12.13 2.69
C ARG A 493 27.93 11.45 4.05
N THR A 494 28.12 12.20 5.12
CA THR A 494 28.33 11.65 6.47
C THR A 494 27.04 11.21 7.17
N MET A 495 25.86 11.53 6.63
CA MET A 495 24.60 11.23 7.30
C MET A 495 24.19 9.75 7.18
N PRO A 496 23.72 9.11 8.27
CA PRO A 496 23.28 7.72 8.25
C PRO A 496 21.98 7.54 7.44
N TYR A 497 21.14 8.57 7.38
CA TYR A 497 19.84 8.55 6.68
C TYR A 497 19.88 9.13 5.26
N ARG A 498 21.07 9.38 4.69
CA ARG A 498 21.25 9.98 3.36
C ARG A 498 20.46 9.29 2.22
N ALA A 499 20.13 8.01 2.36
CA ALA A 499 19.34 7.27 1.37
C ALA A 499 17.88 7.79 1.25
N LYS A 500 17.34 8.42 2.30
CA LYS A 500 16.02 9.08 2.30
C LYS A 500 16.06 10.52 1.77
N LEU A 501 17.24 11.10 1.62
CA LEU A 501 17.41 12.47 1.15
C LEU A 501 17.46 12.50 -0.39
N LYS A 502 16.83 13.52 -0.97
CA LYS A 502 16.91 13.84 -2.39
C LYS A 502 17.47 15.23 -2.57
N THR A 503 18.74 15.34 -2.90
CA THR A 503 19.37 16.66 -3.12
C THR A 503 19.15 17.11 -4.57
N THR A 504 18.75 18.36 -4.75
CA THR A 504 18.50 18.97 -6.05
C THR A 504 19.15 20.34 -6.12
N ILE A 505 19.76 20.70 -7.24
CA ILE A 505 20.22 22.07 -7.50
C ILE A 505 19.47 22.65 -8.70
N VAL A 506 19.03 23.90 -8.58
CA VAL A 506 18.49 24.69 -9.69
C VAL A 506 19.54 25.74 -10.05
N THR A 507 20.10 25.66 -11.26
CA THR A 507 21.23 26.51 -11.68
C THR A 507 21.03 27.02 -13.10
N ASN A 508 21.57 28.20 -13.38
CA ASN A 508 21.63 28.80 -14.70
C ASN A 508 22.82 28.29 -15.54
N ASN A 509 23.62 27.36 -15.01
CA ASN A 509 24.78 26.72 -15.65
C ASN A 509 26.00 27.62 -15.93
N THR A 510 25.93 28.95 -15.73
CA THR A 510 27.01 29.88 -16.11
C THR A 510 28.35 29.61 -15.40
N LEU A 511 28.31 28.99 -14.23
CA LEU A 511 29.46 28.67 -13.37
C LEU A 511 29.83 27.17 -13.35
N ILE A 512 29.21 26.37 -14.22
CA ILE A 512 29.60 24.97 -14.41
C ILE A 512 30.81 24.93 -15.34
N ASP A 513 31.93 24.45 -14.81
CA ASP A 513 33.23 24.28 -15.45
C ASP A 513 33.75 22.84 -15.26
N ALA A 514 34.92 22.54 -15.83
CA ALA A 514 35.52 21.20 -15.74
C ALA A 514 35.81 20.79 -14.28
N ASP A 515 36.18 21.73 -13.41
CA ASP A 515 36.44 21.47 -11.99
C ASP A 515 35.17 21.13 -11.23
N PHE A 516 34.05 21.78 -11.56
CA PHE A 516 32.73 21.43 -11.03
C PHE A 516 32.35 20.01 -11.46
N ILE A 517 32.41 19.74 -12.77
CA ILE A 517 31.99 18.46 -13.36
C ILE A 517 32.82 17.29 -12.82
N SER A 518 34.12 17.49 -12.61
CA SER A 518 35.02 16.45 -12.12
C SER A 518 34.92 16.20 -10.60
N ASN A 519 34.24 17.07 -9.85
CA ASN A 519 34.19 16.99 -8.40
C ASN A 519 33.47 15.70 -7.91
N PRO A 520 34.12 14.85 -7.09
CA PRO A 520 33.58 13.56 -6.68
C PRO A 520 32.32 13.64 -5.81
N LEU A 521 32.05 14.79 -5.18
CA LEU A 521 30.89 15.01 -4.32
C LEU A 521 29.58 15.09 -5.12
N LEU A 522 29.62 15.32 -6.42
CA LEU A 522 28.42 15.30 -7.27
C LEU A 522 27.71 13.95 -7.28
N ARG A 523 28.36 12.85 -6.87
CA ARG A 523 27.68 11.56 -6.64
C ARG A 523 26.55 11.62 -5.61
N TYR A 524 26.58 12.62 -4.73
CA TYR A 524 25.56 12.86 -3.71
C TYR A 524 24.48 13.82 -4.18
N LEU A 525 24.61 14.40 -5.37
CA LEU A 525 23.58 15.21 -6.02
C LEU A 525 22.65 14.29 -6.85
N ASN A 526 21.38 14.17 -6.43
CA ASN A 526 20.41 13.31 -7.13
C ASN A 526 19.85 13.94 -8.40
N SER A 527 19.60 15.25 -8.40
CA SER A 527 19.07 15.92 -9.58
C SER A 527 19.59 17.35 -9.77
N MET A 528 19.59 17.77 -11.03
CA MET A 528 19.98 19.10 -11.46
C MET A 528 18.94 19.64 -12.43
N VAL A 529 18.47 20.85 -12.15
CA VAL A 529 17.57 21.60 -13.03
C VAL A 529 18.36 22.75 -13.63
N ILE A 530 18.54 22.71 -14.94
CA ILE A 530 19.18 23.78 -15.69
C ILE A 530 18.10 24.77 -16.12
N SER A 531 18.17 26.00 -15.63
CA SER A 531 17.26 27.06 -16.06
C SER A 531 17.61 27.55 -17.47
N ALA A 532 16.62 27.63 -18.35
CA ALA A 532 16.78 28.14 -19.71
C ALA A 532 15.61 29.03 -20.12
N ALA A 533 15.74 30.33 -20.00
CA ALA A 533 14.71 31.26 -20.44
C ALA A 533 14.83 31.65 -21.93
N GLY A 534 13.68 31.94 -22.54
CA GLY A 534 13.59 32.31 -23.96
C GLY A 534 13.38 31.13 -24.90
N TYR A 535 13.20 31.41 -26.20
CA TYR A 535 12.87 30.39 -27.22
C TYR A 535 14.00 30.16 -28.22
N SER A 536 14.85 31.17 -28.42
CA SER A 536 15.99 31.09 -29.31
C SER A 536 17.32 31.08 -28.55
N TYR A 537 18.37 30.60 -29.21
CA TYR A 537 19.74 30.71 -28.71
C TYR A 537 20.15 32.17 -28.50
N ALA A 538 19.64 33.10 -29.32
CA ALA A 538 19.87 34.53 -29.13
C ALA A 538 19.25 35.04 -27.83
N ASP A 539 18.03 34.63 -27.49
CA ASP A 539 17.36 35.02 -26.23
C ASP A 539 18.08 34.43 -25.02
N TYR A 540 18.51 33.17 -25.14
CA TYR A 540 19.29 32.49 -24.12
C TYR A 540 20.59 33.25 -23.83
N VAL A 541 21.34 33.62 -24.88
CA VAL A 541 22.58 34.43 -24.75
C VAL A 541 22.31 35.76 -24.06
N ARG A 542 21.24 36.47 -24.42
CA ARG A 542 20.91 37.76 -23.79
C ARG A 542 20.68 37.66 -22.28
N GLN A 543 20.14 36.53 -21.81
CA GLN A 543 19.77 36.36 -20.40
C GLN A 543 20.90 35.76 -19.55
N TYR A 544 21.62 34.79 -20.10
CA TYR A 544 22.65 34.05 -19.36
C TYR A 544 24.07 34.52 -19.68
N ASN A 545 24.24 35.42 -20.65
CA ASN A 545 25.53 35.88 -21.15
C ASN A 545 26.46 34.72 -21.56
N GLN A 546 25.88 33.64 -22.08
CA GLN A 546 26.61 32.47 -22.57
C GLN A 546 25.83 31.77 -23.70
N PRO A 547 26.54 31.14 -24.66
CA PRO A 547 25.90 30.42 -25.76
C PRO A 547 25.30 29.09 -25.29
N TRP A 548 24.12 28.75 -25.81
CA TRP A 548 23.45 27.46 -25.52
C TRP A 548 24.34 26.23 -25.81
N PRO A 549 25.13 26.16 -26.90
CA PRO A 549 26.06 25.05 -27.12
C PRO A 549 27.01 24.76 -25.96
N ARG A 550 27.46 25.79 -25.22
CA ARG A 550 28.28 25.59 -24.01
C ARG A 550 27.48 24.90 -22.91
N THR A 551 26.23 25.31 -22.71
CA THR A 551 25.33 24.69 -21.75
C THR A 551 25.01 23.25 -22.12
N LEU A 552 24.72 22.99 -23.39
CA LEU A 552 24.50 21.64 -23.88
C LEU A 552 25.73 20.75 -23.65
N ALA A 553 26.94 21.24 -23.97
CA ALA A 553 28.18 20.50 -23.74
C ALA A 553 28.37 20.13 -22.25
N ASN A 554 28.10 21.08 -21.33
CA ASN A 554 28.13 20.82 -19.89
C ASN A 554 27.13 19.74 -19.48
N ILE A 555 25.89 19.80 -19.98
CA ILE A 555 24.84 18.79 -19.68
C ILE A 555 25.30 17.41 -20.14
N LEU A 556 25.81 17.30 -21.37
CA LEU A 556 26.25 16.03 -21.94
C LEU A 556 27.43 15.43 -21.15
N GLU A 557 28.41 16.25 -20.76
CA GLU A 557 29.55 15.76 -19.96
C GLU A 557 29.11 15.38 -18.54
N LEU A 558 28.19 16.12 -17.92
CA LEU A 558 27.60 15.74 -16.63
C LEU A 558 26.84 14.41 -16.73
N ARG A 559 26.03 14.18 -17.78
CA ARG A 559 25.33 12.89 -17.99
C ARG A 559 26.31 11.73 -18.15
N LYS A 560 27.39 11.97 -18.89
CA LYS A 560 28.44 10.97 -19.13
C LYS A 560 29.19 10.63 -17.83
N ARG A 561 29.55 11.63 -17.03
CA ARG A 561 30.32 11.43 -15.80
C ARG A 561 29.47 10.95 -14.63
N TRP A 562 28.21 11.40 -14.55
CA TRP A 562 27.28 11.16 -13.44
C TRP A 562 25.96 10.54 -13.93
N PRO A 563 25.96 9.31 -14.47
CA PRO A 563 24.79 8.71 -15.11
C PRO A 563 23.60 8.44 -14.17
N ARG A 564 23.80 8.53 -12.85
CA ARG A 564 22.73 8.40 -11.84
C ARG A 564 22.07 9.73 -11.48
N MET A 565 22.65 10.85 -11.88
CA MET A 565 22.08 12.18 -11.64
C MET A 565 21.02 12.47 -12.71
N SER A 566 19.80 12.79 -12.27
CA SER A 566 18.76 13.25 -13.18
C SER A 566 19.05 14.69 -13.58
N ILE A 567 19.12 14.97 -14.89
CA ILE A 567 19.33 16.34 -15.39
C ILE A 567 18.16 16.71 -16.28
N LYS A 568 17.54 17.84 -15.98
CA LYS A 568 16.46 18.41 -16.78
C LYS A 568 16.68 19.88 -17.07
N VAL A 569 16.06 20.36 -18.13
CA VAL A 569 16.01 21.78 -18.51
C VAL A 569 14.63 22.31 -18.18
N ALA A 570 14.56 23.37 -17.37
CA ALA A 570 13.32 24.07 -17.06
C ALA A 570 13.36 25.45 -17.72
N ALA A 571 12.45 25.66 -18.67
CA ALA A 571 12.41 26.84 -19.49
C ALA A 571 11.16 27.67 -19.20
N VAL A 572 11.34 28.83 -18.57
CA VAL A 572 10.24 29.74 -18.29
C VAL A 572 10.04 30.64 -19.51
N ASN A 573 8.81 30.64 -19.99
CA ASN A 573 8.34 31.58 -20.97
C ASN A 573 7.90 32.89 -20.31
N TYR A 574 8.39 34.04 -20.79
CA TYR A 574 8.03 35.35 -20.27
C TYR A 574 7.67 36.42 -21.32
N LEU A 575 7.59 36.07 -22.60
CA LEU A 575 7.21 37.04 -23.63
C LEU A 575 5.69 37.04 -23.79
N ASP A 576 5.05 38.17 -23.50
CA ASP A 576 3.58 38.41 -23.52
C ASP A 576 2.92 38.30 -24.91
N GLN A 577 3.67 37.96 -25.97
CA GLN A 577 3.14 37.79 -27.32
C GLN A 577 3.53 36.42 -27.85
N ALA A 578 2.54 35.53 -27.86
CA ALA A 578 2.53 34.18 -28.44
C ALA A 578 3.84 33.42 -28.31
N ALA A 579 3.90 32.50 -27.34
CA ALA A 579 4.92 31.48 -27.38
C ALA A 579 4.98 30.83 -28.76
N PRO A 580 6.12 30.86 -29.47
CA PRO A 580 6.24 30.04 -30.66
C PRO A 580 5.86 28.61 -30.27
N PRO A 581 5.12 27.89 -31.14
CA PRO A 581 4.83 26.48 -30.93
C PRO A 581 6.10 25.75 -30.50
N LEU A 582 6.02 24.71 -29.66
CA LEU A 582 7.22 23.98 -29.20
C LEU A 582 8.13 23.54 -30.37
N LYS A 583 7.55 23.29 -31.55
CA LYS A 583 8.25 22.98 -32.81
C LYS A 583 9.20 24.07 -33.32
N GLU A 584 9.10 25.29 -32.81
CA GLU A 584 9.90 26.46 -33.18
C GLU A 584 10.79 26.94 -32.01
N ASN A 585 10.76 26.25 -30.87
CA ASN A 585 11.62 26.54 -29.72
C ASN A 585 12.96 25.81 -29.87
N GLU A 586 14.03 26.56 -30.18
CA GLU A 586 15.36 26.01 -30.44
C GLU A 586 15.93 25.26 -29.23
N ILE A 587 15.63 25.70 -28.01
CA ILE A 587 16.06 25.05 -26.77
C ILE A 587 15.34 23.71 -26.58
N PHE A 588 14.02 23.68 -26.81
CA PHE A 588 13.23 22.44 -26.77
C PHE A 588 13.71 21.44 -27.81
N LEU A 589 13.87 21.87 -29.07
CA LEU A 589 14.35 21.01 -30.15
C LEU A 589 15.73 20.44 -29.82
N SER A 590 16.65 21.27 -29.34
CA SER A 590 17.98 20.84 -28.91
C SER A 590 17.92 19.82 -27.76
N CYS A 591 17.03 20.02 -26.78
CA CYS A 591 16.81 19.05 -25.72
C CYS A 591 16.23 17.73 -26.26
N GLN A 592 15.27 17.80 -27.16
CA GLN A 592 14.63 16.63 -27.79
C GLN A 592 15.65 15.80 -28.58
N GLU A 593 16.47 16.44 -29.42
CA GLU A 593 17.55 15.80 -30.20
C GLU A 593 18.55 15.06 -29.31
N ASN A 594 18.84 15.62 -28.13
CA ASN A 594 19.80 15.08 -27.18
C ASN A 594 19.16 14.23 -26.06
N GLN A 595 17.85 13.93 -26.18
CA GLN A 595 17.09 13.15 -25.20
C GLN A 595 17.23 13.70 -23.77
N ILE A 596 17.14 15.02 -23.62
CA ILE A 596 17.18 15.74 -22.36
C ILE A 596 15.72 16.08 -21.99
N TRP A 597 15.34 15.81 -20.74
CA TRP A 597 14.01 16.16 -20.26
C TRP A 597 13.85 17.69 -20.23
N TYR A 598 12.78 18.17 -20.87
CA TYR A 598 12.46 19.59 -20.97
C TYR A 598 11.11 19.85 -20.31
N GLU A 599 11.06 20.86 -19.45
CA GLU A 599 9.83 21.35 -18.81
C GLU A 599 9.64 22.82 -19.15
N ASN A 600 8.39 23.21 -19.43
CA ASN A 600 8.00 24.60 -19.68
C ASN A 600 7.06 25.10 -18.58
N PRO A 601 7.57 25.38 -17.36
CA PRO A 601 6.74 25.87 -16.28
C PRO A 601 6.12 27.24 -16.64
N PRO A 602 4.84 27.49 -16.27
CA PRO A 602 4.22 28.77 -16.50
C PRO A 602 4.95 29.88 -15.74
N LEU A 603 4.93 31.10 -16.29
CA LEU A 603 5.35 32.25 -15.53
C LEU A 603 4.39 32.44 -14.34
N HIS A 604 4.96 32.68 -13.16
CA HIS A 604 4.21 33.00 -11.96
C HIS A 604 4.38 34.49 -11.64
N GLY A 605 3.33 35.15 -11.14
CA GLY A 605 3.30 36.56 -10.77
C GLY A 605 4.14 36.91 -9.53
N ARG A 606 4.73 35.90 -8.88
CA ARG A 606 5.63 36.01 -7.72
C ARG A 606 4.99 36.81 -6.57
N GLY A 607 3.78 36.46 -6.17
CA GLY A 607 3.07 37.18 -5.10
C GLY A 607 2.61 38.60 -5.48
N GLY A 608 2.62 38.94 -6.78
CA GLY A 608 2.19 40.26 -7.27
C GLY A 608 3.32 41.18 -7.72
N TYR A 609 4.59 40.76 -7.59
CA TYR A 609 5.76 41.57 -7.97
C TYR A 609 6.00 41.66 -9.48
N LEU A 610 5.59 40.64 -10.27
CA LEU A 610 5.70 40.71 -11.74
C LEU A 610 4.41 41.21 -12.39
N TYR A 611 3.28 40.65 -11.95
CA TYR A 611 1.94 41.11 -12.31
C TYR A 611 0.97 40.71 -11.20
N LYS A 612 -0.16 41.41 -11.11
CA LYS A 612 -1.22 41.11 -10.14
C LYS A 612 -2.24 40.19 -10.78
N ALA A 613 -2.41 39.00 -10.20
CA ALA A 613 -3.44 38.08 -10.62
C ALA A 613 -4.83 38.62 -10.23
N ASN A 614 -5.82 38.50 -11.11
CA ASN A 614 -7.21 38.79 -10.76
C ASN A 614 -7.83 37.53 -10.15
N ILE A 615 -7.97 37.49 -8.82
CA ILE A 615 -8.37 36.29 -8.08
C ILE A 615 -9.79 36.48 -7.55
N ALA A 616 -10.77 35.80 -8.17
CA ALA A 616 -12.17 35.88 -7.79
C ALA A 616 -12.55 34.98 -6.59
N GLU A 617 -11.75 33.96 -6.24
CA GLU A 617 -12.07 32.98 -5.18
C GLU A 617 -10.85 32.52 -4.36
N ARG A 618 -11.10 32.07 -3.12
CA ARG A 618 -10.06 31.52 -2.22
C ARG A 618 -9.48 30.21 -2.77
N ARG A 619 -8.23 30.25 -3.25
CA ARG A 619 -7.44 29.08 -3.63
C ARG A 619 -6.72 28.48 -2.42
N THR A 620 -6.58 27.15 -2.39
CA THR A 620 -5.71 26.49 -1.42
C THR A 620 -4.25 26.54 -1.89
N CYS A 621 -3.30 26.68 -0.97
CA CYS A 621 -1.87 26.77 -1.28
C CYS A 621 -1.09 25.66 -0.57
N GLN A 622 -0.50 24.74 -1.33
CA GLN A 622 0.26 23.60 -0.79
C GLN A 622 1.70 23.97 -0.38
N ILE A 623 2.15 25.22 -0.59
CA ILE A 623 3.49 25.67 -0.19
C ILE A 623 3.67 25.50 1.32
N TYR A 624 2.64 25.77 2.12
CA TYR A 624 2.73 25.70 3.58
C TYR A 624 2.86 24.27 4.10
N SER A 625 2.21 23.29 3.45
CA SER A 625 2.30 21.88 3.83
C SER A 625 3.53 21.16 3.26
N ARG A 626 4.15 21.68 2.19
CA ARG A 626 5.22 20.95 1.45
C ARG A 626 6.59 21.60 1.45
N PHE A 627 6.69 22.93 1.47
CA PHE A 627 7.94 23.63 1.23
C PHE A 627 8.39 24.45 2.43
N VAL A 628 9.67 24.34 2.79
CA VAL A 628 10.34 25.21 3.75
C VAL A 628 11.41 25.98 2.97
N PHE A 629 11.17 27.27 2.78
CA PHE A 629 12.14 28.15 2.13
C PHE A 629 13.02 28.82 3.19
N ILE A 630 14.34 28.78 2.99
CA ILE A 630 15.32 29.43 3.84
C ILE A 630 16.09 30.44 3.00
N SER A 631 15.96 31.72 3.33
CA SER A 631 16.68 32.80 2.64
C SER A 631 18.18 32.75 2.92
N SER A 632 18.98 33.46 2.12
CA SER A 632 20.43 33.59 2.35
C SER A 632 20.80 34.12 3.74
N ASP A 633 19.87 34.76 4.44
CA ASP A 633 20.01 35.27 5.81
C ASP A 633 19.84 34.20 6.90
N GLY A 634 19.43 32.99 6.51
CA GLY A 634 19.04 31.92 7.42
C GLY A 634 17.66 32.15 8.06
N ASN A 635 16.80 32.97 7.45
CA ASN A 635 15.42 33.14 7.88
C ASN A 635 14.55 32.04 7.24
N TYR A 636 13.73 31.37 8.06
CA TYR A 636 12.64 30.55 7.57
C TYR A 636 11.53 31.48 7.07
N LEU A 637 11.30 31.51 5.76
CA LEU A 637 10.26 32.36 5.17
C LEU A 637 8.92 31.62 5.09
N SER A 638 7.84 32.41 5.03
CA SER A 638 6.50 31.90 4.77
C SER A 638 6.42 31.10 3.46
N CYS A 639 7.04 31.63 2.40
CA CYS A 639 7.01 31.15 1.01
C CYS A 639 8.22 31.71 0.24
N CYS A 640 8.61 31.07 -0.87
CA CYS A 640 9.65 31.56 -1.78
C CYS A 640 9.32 32.92 -2.45
N ASN A 641 8.05 33.33 -2.42
CA ASN A 641 7.60 34.63 -2.94
C ASN A 641 7.61 35.76 -1.90
N ASP A 642 8.04 35.50 -0.67
CA ASP A 642 8.19 36.51 0.39
C ASP A 642 9.50 37.29 0.19
N LEU A 643 9.57 38.05 -0.90
CA LEU A 643 10.81 38.64 -1.42
C LEU A 643 11.41 39.69 -0.46
N THR A 644 10.57 40.39 0.27
CA THR A 644 10.95 41.44 1.24
C THR A 644 11.14 40.91 2.66
N GLN A 645 10.94 39.60 2.90
CA GLN A 645 10.99 38.97 4.22
C GLN A 645 10.01 39.58 5.24
N GLU A 646 8.83 40.01 4.79
CA GLU A 646 7.79 40.58 5.67
C GLU A 646 7.14 39.51 6.57
N ASN A 647 7.23 38.23 6.19
CA ASN A 647 6.52 37.13 6.86
C ASN A 647 7.49 36.03 7.32
N ILE A 648 8.51 36.42 8.10
CA ILE A 648 9.50 35.51 8.71
C ILE A 648 8.85 34.63 9.78
N LEU A 649 9.04 33.31 9.68
CA LEU A 649 8.51 32.32 10.62
C LEU A 649 9.47 32.03 11.79
N GLY A 650 10.76 32.30 11.58
CA GLY A 650 11.84 32.15 12.54
C GLY A 650 13.21 32.27 11.86
N LYS A 651 14.29 32.18 12.65
CA LYS A 651 15.67 32.19 12.14
C LYS A 651 16.40 30.92 12.56
N VAL A 652 17.11 30.27 11.63
CA VAL A 652 17.80 28.99 11.85
C VAL A 652 18.73 29.02 13.07
N ALA A 653 19.31 30.19 13.37
CA ALA A 653 20.17 30.39 14.53
C ALA A 653 19.48 30.06 15.87
N VAL A 654 18.18 30.32 16.01
CA VAL A 654 17.46 30.24 17.29
C VAL A 654 16.16 29.42 17.25
N ALA A 655 15.51 29.32 16.10
CA ALA A 655 14.23 28.64 15.96
C ALA A 655 14.45 27.14 15.62
N PRO A 656 13.90 26.21 16.41
CA PRO A 656 13.93 24.79 16.07
C PRO A 656 13.06 24.50 14.86
N LEU A 657 13.51 23.58 14.00
CA LEU A 657 12.84 23.19 12.77
C LEU A 657 11.41 22.68 13.05
N SER A 658 11.24 21.85 14.09
CA SER A 658 9.95 21.33 14.52
C SER A 658 8.93 22.44 14.83
N GLY A 659 9.36 23.51 15.49
CA GLY A 659 8.52 24.67 15.80
C GLY A 659 8.09 25.44 14.55
N VAL A 660 8.99 25.56 13.56
CA VAL A 660 8.67 26.19 12.26
C VAL A 660 7.65 25.35 11.49
N LEU A 661 7.84 24.04 11.43
CA LEU A 661 6.90 23.12 10.80
C LEU A 661 5.52 23.14 11.48
N ALA A 662 5.48 23.20 12.82
CA ALA A 662 4.24 23.34 13.57
C ALA A 662 3.50 24.63 13.22
N LYS A 663 4.20 25.77 13.13
CA LYS A 663 3.59 27.04 12.67
C LYS A 663 3.03 26.93 11.26
N LYS A 664 3.76 26.29 10.34
CA LYS A 664 3.32 26.13 8.94
C LYS A 664 2.08 25.24 8.82
N LYS A 665 1.94 24.19 9.64
CA LYS A 665 0.73 23.36 9.72
C LYS A 665 -0.53 24.16 10.07
N CYS A 666 -0.42 25.23 10.87
CA CYS A 666 -1.57 26.10 11.20
C CYS A 666 -2.12 26.89 9.99
N PHE A 667 -1.32 27.03 8.93
CA PHE A 667 -1.66 27.74 7.70
C PHE A 667 -2.09 26.82 6.56
N ASP A 668 -2.20 25.52 6.81
CA ASP A 668 -2.44 24.53 5.75
C ASP A 668 -3.73 24.85 4.98
N TYR A 669 -3.63 24.84 3.65
CA TYR A 669 -4.69 25.22 2.70
C TYR A 669 -5.29 26.63 2.88
N LYS A 670 -4.65 27.51 3.67
CA LYS A 670 -5.05 28.91 3.86
C LYS A 670 -4.06 29.86 3.19
N ASN A 671 -4.53 31.07 2.89
CA ASN A 671 -3.74 32.18 2.36
C ASN A 671 -3.63 33.29 3.43
N PRO A 672 -2.77 33.13 4.45
CA PRO A 672 -2.80 33.97 5.65
C PRO A 672 -2.07 35.31 5.48
N PHE A 673 -1.21 35.46 4.48
CA PHE A 673 -0.34 36.64 4.34
C PHE A 673 -0.84 37.63 3.28
N PRO A 674 -0.53 38.94 3.41
CA PRO A 674 -0.94 39.95 2.44
C PRO A 674 -0.54 39.62 0.99
N LEU A 675 0.68 39.11 0.77
CA LEU A 675 1.20 38.72 -0.55
C LEU A 675 0.33 37.64 -1.24
N CYS A 676 -0.40 36.83 -0.46
CA CYS A 676 -1.25 35.78 -1.00
C CYS A 676 -2.47 36.34 -1.75
N LYS A 677 -2.87 37.59 -1.50
CA LYS A 677 -4.03 38.23 -2.15
C LYS A 677 -3.81 38.53 -3.64
N THR A 678 -2.55 38.60 -4.06
CA THR A 678 -2.14 38.93 -5.44
C THR A 678 -1.34 37.80 -6.09
N CYS A 679 -1.24 36.64 -5.44
CA CYS A 679 -0.47 35.48 -5.90
C CYS A 679 -1.31 34.58 -6.81
N ASP A 680 -0.80 34.25 -7.98
CA ASP A 680 -1.44 33.37 -8.98
C ASP A 680 -1.14 31.88 -8.79
N ILE A 681 -0.32 31.51 -7.81
CA ILE A 681 -0.04 30.10 -7.50
C ILE A 681 -1.32 29.46 -6.95
N SER A 682 -2.06 28.76 -7.82
CA SER A 682 -2.92 27.63 -7.45
C SER A 682 -2.16 26.34 -7.71
N ASN A 683 -2.13 25.45 -6.73
CA ASN A 683 -1.92 24.03 -7.04
C ASN A 683 -3.25 23.39 -7.37
#